data_AF-A0A368BXZ5-F1
#
_entry.id   AF-A0A368BXZ5-F1
#
_cell.length_a   1.000
_cell.length_b   1.000
_cell.length_c   1.000
_cell.angle_alpha   90.00
_cell.angle_beta   90.00
_cell.angle_gamma   90.00
#
_symmetry.space_group_name_H-M   'P 1'
#
loop_
_entity.id
_entity.type
_entity.pdbx_description
1 polymer ?
#
loop_
_entity_poly.entity_id
_entity_poly.type
_entity_poly.pdbx_seq_one_letter_code
_entity_poly.pdbx_strand_id
1 'polypeptide(L)'
;MLSRTLIFLILFSPLSFLQESDAWVVDDIRVTGLQRVSAGSVFAVMPVGLGDVVNKNLFKEIALSIFKTGKFDDVKLGRDGNALLIEVEERPTIDEIFIEGNKQIKTEALLDGLKKSEIYEGSLYKRSVFENLSVELERQYASQGKYSSNVEVSSENLPKNRIKLSVIIDEGKSASLRKINIVGNKILSDQEILEEFKLKEKNWLSVFSRGSGYSRENLKGDLETLESMYKNQGYLKFDIVSTMVSISKNKKDIFLTIKVNEGEVYKVSEVKLAGDLEDKEIFVRSLISIPVNEIYIEGFLKLTEDRITNLLENLGYTNAEVSTSKDINENEKTVALTLFVDPGQRTMVNRISFEGNERTHDVVLRREMRQMEKSWVSNNLLEGSKLRLDRLGFFKAVDYEKKSVPGSTDEVDVIFKVEEQYSGSIGGSLGYGAYGFSLGANYSEKNAFGTGNSVSVGINYSEWRQDISFNFFDPYFTIDGIGLGYGAFYRKTDYGNFNIAAYNTDSYGGNVSFQLPISEIEQLSLSLSTDNTQLKTNVYSSRQLQDFYNSEGFDFNTYSGSVSWARITLDRGLFPTNGSSNTISLSLTLPGSNLNYGRFVHDFKIFRPLPLNLTLGYRSQIGILFAYDDTNTAPPYQHFYAGGMRSVRGFKQNYLGPKAEYQSGYDPRYQRPVGGPYSITGGLDLIIPLDFVPDPRSLRGSVFLDYGNVFSDGCQSYETNCYEFDLSELRYSIGIGVTWITALGPLSFALASVFNDSPNDRTETFQFEIGTQF
;
A
#
# COMPACT_ATOMS: atom_id res chain seq x y z
N MET A 1 70.18 -56.67 -63.43
CA MET A 1 69.77 -57.61 -64.50
C MET A 1 68.28 -57.87 -64.37
N LEU A 2 67.51 -57.47 -65.39
CA LEU A 2 66.19 -57.95 -65.86
C LEU A 2 65.04 -58.16 -64.84
N SER A 3 63.97 -57.36 -64.91
CA SER A 3 62.75 -57.57 -65.72
C SER A 3 61.86 -58.70 -65.14
N ARG A 4 60.56 -58.53 -64.88
CA ARG A 4 59.54 -58.00 -65.79
C ARG A 4 58.23 -57.75 -65.02
N THR A 5 57.59 -56.68 -65.43
CA THR A 5 56.23 -56.23 -65.14
C THR A 5 55.15 -57.30 -65.36
N LEU A 6 54.18 -57.39 -64.44
CA LEU A 6 52.89 -58.02 -64.71
C LEU A 6 51.78 -56.97 -64.62
N ILE A 7 51.18 -56.74 -65.78
CA ILE A 7 49.99 -55.91 -66.03
C ILE A 7 48.77 -56.74 -65.65
N PHE A 8 47.89 -56.20 -64.80
CA PHE A 8 46.51 -56.69 -64.66
C PHE A 8 45.61 -55.67 -65.36
N LEU A 9 45.11 -56.04 -66.54
CA LEU A 9 44.33 -55.19 -67.42
C LEU A 9 42.84 -55.35 -67.12
N ILE A 10 42.18 -54.19 -67.03
CA ILE A 10 40.76 -53.92 -66.86
C ILE A 10 39.94 -54.55 -68.01
N LEU A 11 38.85 -55.25 -67.66
CA LEU A 11 37.75 -55.58 -68.57
C LEU A 11 36.47 -54.97 -68.00
N PHE A 12 36.05 -53.88 -68.64
CA PHE A 12 34.81 -53.15 -68.37
C PHE A 12 33.64 -53.96 -68.95
N SER A 13 32.68 -54.34 -68.12
CA SER A 13 31.30 -54.64 -68.54
C SER A 13 30.36 -53.90 -67.58
N PRO A 14 29.27 -53.28 -68.08
CA PRO A 14 28.43 -52.44 -67.24
C PRO A 14 27.50 -53.32 -66.42
N LEU A 15 27.72 -53.41 -65.11
CA LEU A 15 26.66 -53.87 -64.21
C LEU A 15 25.68 -52.72 -64.03
N SER A 16 24.64 -52.72 -64.86
CA SER A 16 23.36 -52.10 -64.51
C SER A 16 22.80 -52.86 -63.31
N PHE A 17 23.12 -52.42 -62.10
CA PHE A 17 22.28 -52.74 -60.95
C PHE A 17 20.96 -51.99 -61.17
N LEU A 18 19.94 -52.73 -61.59
CA LEU A 18 18.55 -52.37 -61.37
C LEU A 18 18.40 -52.08 -59.88
N GLN A 19 18.36 -50.79 -59.54
CA GLN A 19 17.92 -50.34 -58.24
C GLN A 19 16.41 -50.61 -58.21
N GLU A 20 16.03 -51.69 -57.55
CA GLU A 20 14.63 -52.02 -57.32
C GLU A 20 14.01 -50.86 -56.53
N SER A 21 13.22 -50.06 -57.24
CA SER A 21 12.44 -48.96 -56.68
C SER A 21 11.36 -49.59 -55.79
N ASP A 22 11.64 -49.71 -54.50
CA ASP A 22 10.70 -50.13 -53.44
C ASP A 22 9.69 -49.01 -53.14
N ALA A 23 9.04 -48.55 -54.21
CA ALA A 23 8.02 -47.52 -54.22
C ALA A 23 6.71 -48.16 -54.66
N TRP A 24 5.63 -47.93 -53.91
CA TRP A 24 4.32 -48.49 -54.22
C TRP A 24 3.24 -47.42 -54.16
N VAL A 25 2.14 -47.69 -54.85
CA VAL A 25 0.96 -46.84 -54.84
C VAL A 25 0.11 -47.19 -53.63
N VAL A 26 -0.26 -46.20 -52.83
CA VAL A 26 -1.10 -46.39 -51.65
C VAL A 26 -2.57 -46.43 -52.05
N ASP A 27 -3.19 -47.60 -51.93
CA ASP A 27 -4.60 -47.82 -52.27
C ASP A 27 -5.55 -47.64 -51.08
N ASP A 28 -5.01 -47.74 -49.86
CA ASP A 28 -5.77 -47.67 -48.60
C ASP A 28 -4.87 -47.14 -47.46
N ILE A 29 -5.43 -46.40 -46.51
CA ILE A 29 -4.71 -45.88 -45.34
C ILE A 29 -5.48 -46.24 -44.08
N ARG A 30 -4.86 -47.02 -43.21
CA ARG A 30 -5.47 -47.52 -41.97
C ARG A 30 -4.76 -46.94 -40.77
N VAL A 31 -5.52 -46.24 -39.93
CA VAL A 31 -4.99 -45.68 -38.68
C VAL A 31 -5.55 -46.47 -37.48
N THR A 32 -4.66 -46.95 -36.62
CA THR A 32 -4.99 -47.71 -35.41
C THR A 32 -4.37 -47.05 -34.18
N GLY A 33 -5.01 -47.21 -33.02
CA GLY A 33 -4.54 -46.62 -31.75
C GLY A 33 -5.11 -45.24 -31.41
N LEU A 34 -5.97 -44.69 -32.27
CA LEU A 34 -6.75 -43.50 -31.97
C LEU A 34 -7.82 -43.78 -30.91
N GLN A 35 -7.97 -42.87 -29.95
CA GLN A 35 -9.00 -42.92 -28.90
C GLN A 35 -9.83 -41.64 -28.90
N ARG A 36 -9.19 -40.47 -28.86
CA ARG A 36 -9.85 -39.15 -28.83
C ARG A 36 -9.59 -38.33 -30.08
N VAL A 37 -8.49 -38.56 -30.78
CA VAL A 37 -8.15 -37.84 -32.01
C VAL A 37 -8.86 -38.47 -33.20
N SER A 38 -9.52 -37.65 -34.02
CA SER A 38 -10.18 -38.15 -35.22
C SER A 38 -9.16 -38.58 -36.28
N ALA A 39 -9.45 -39.64 -37.04
CA ALA A 39 -8.60 -40.08 -38.15
C ALA A 39 -8.37 -38.97 -39.19
N GLY A 40 -9.39 -38.13 -39.44
CA GLY A 40 -9.28 -36.96 -40.33
C GLY A 40 -8.21 -35.95 -39.90
N SER A 41 -7.96 -35.81 -38.59
CA SER A 41 -6.88 -34.96 -38.08
C SER A 41 -5.48 -35.52 -38.36
N VAL A 42 -5.34 -36.84 -38.54
CA VAL A 42 -4.07 -37.46 -38.95
C VAL A 42 -3.89 -37.28 -40.46
N PHE A 43 -4.94 -37.54 -41.24
CA PHE A 43 -4.91 -37.39 -42.70
C PHE A 43 -4.61 -35.97 -43.16
N ALA A 44 -5.11 -34.95 -42.47
CA ALA A 44 -4.93 -33.55 -42.86
C ALA A 44 -3.47 -33.05 -42.79
N VAL A 45 -2.60 -33.72 -42.03
CA VAL A 45 -1.20 -33.31 -41.81
C VAL A 45 -0.23 -34.21 -42.58
N MET A 46 -0.74 -35.26 -43.22
CA MET A 46 0.07 -36.18 -44.00
C MET A 46 0.44 -35.55 -45.35
N PRO A 47 1.69 -35.68 -45.80
CA PRO A 47 2.13 -35.19 -47.10
C PRO A 47 1.67 -36.08 -48.28
N VAL A 48 0.87 -37.12 -48.03
CA VAL A 48 0.45 -38.13 -49.00
C VAL A 48 -1.03 -38.48 -48.87
N GLY A 49 -1.67 -38.77 -49.99
CA GLY A 49 -3.05 -39.25 -50.09
C GLY A 49 -3.17 -40.61 -50.77
N LEU A 50 -4.41 -41.05 -50.99
CA LEU A 50 -4.71 -42.26 -51.76
C LEU A 50 -4.30 -42.06 -53.23
N GLY A 51 -3.60 -43.03 -53.82
CA GLY A 51 -3.09 -42.98 -55.19
C GLY A 51 -1.66 -42.43 -55.33
N ASP A 52 -1.06 -41.93 -54.25
CA ASP A 52 0.32 -41.42 -54.26
C ASP A 52 1.35 -42.55 -54.16
N VAL A 53 2.53 -42.32 -54.74
CA VAL A 53 3.67 -43.26 -54.69
C VAL A 53 4.49 -43.00 -53.45
N VAL A 54 4.55 -43.98 -52.54
CA VAL A 54 5.28 -43.87 -51.27
C VAL A 54 6.59 -44.64 -51.32
N ASN A 55 7.66 -44.03 -50.83
CA ASN A 55 8.99 -44.62 -50.70
C ASN A 55 9.49 -44.54 -49.24
N LYS A 56 10.63 -45.19 -48.93
CA LYS A 56 11.20 -45.21 -47.57
C LYS A 56 11.57 -43.83 -47.00
N ASN A 57 11.89 -42.84 -47.83
CA ASN A 57 12.16 -41.48 -47.36
C ASN A 57 10.87 -40.77 -46.95
N LEU A 58 9.80 -40.99 -47.71
CA LEU A 58 8.47 -40.45 -47.47
C LEU A 58 7.85 -41.03 -46.18
N PHE A 59 8.18 -42.27 -45.81
CA PHE A 59 7.83 -42.84 -44.49
C PHE A 59 8.32 -41.99 -43.33
N LYS A 60 9.58 -41.57 -43.37
CA LYS A 60 10.16 -40.73 -42.32
C LYS A 60 9.46 -39.37 -42.25
N GLU A 61 9.11 -38.80 -43.41
CA GLU A 61 8.43 -37.52 -43.50
C GLU A 61 6.98 -37.59 -42.99
N ILE A 62 6.24 -38.64 -43.33
CA ILE A 62 4.89 -38.92 -42.81
C ILE A 62 4.93 -39.06 -41.29
N ALA A 63 5.84 -39.90 -40.76
CA ALA A 63 5.99 -40.08 -39.31
C ALA A 63 6.35 -38.76 -38.60
N LEU A 64 7.27 -37.97 -39.16
CA LEU A 64 7.66 -36.67 -38.62
C LEU A 64 6.51 -35.66 -38.64
N SER A 65 5.72 -35.59 -39.71
CA SER A 65 4.59 -34.66 -39.83
C SER A 65 3.49 -34.99 -38.81
N ILE A 66 3.19 -36.28 -38.61
CA ILE A 66 2.24 -36.73 -37.59
C ILE A 66 2.79 -36.46 -36.18
N PHE A 67 4.07 -36.76 -35.91
CA PHE A 67 4.70 -36.54 -34.61
C PHE A 67 4.80 -35.05 -34.24
N LYS A 68 5.07 -34.17 -35.23
CA LYS A 68 5.11 -32.71 -35.06
C LYS A 68 3.79 -32.09 -34.59
N THR A 69 2.66 -32.79 -34.75
CA THR A 69 1.37 -32.33 -34.19
C THR A 69 1.37 -32.29 -32.67
N GLY A 70 2.30 -33.01 -32.02
CA GLY A 70 2.43 -33.06 -30.57
C GLY A 70 1.31 -33.82 -29.85
N LYS A 71 0.44 -34.52 -30.59
CA LYS A 71 -0.71 -35.29 -30.06
C LYS A 71 -0.40 -36.75 -29.74
N PHE A 72 0.75 -37.26 -30.18
CA PHE A 72 1.10 -38.66 -30.10
C PHE A 72 2.46 -38.85 -29.40
N ASP A 73 2.58 -39.89 -28.60
CA ASP A 73 3.83 -40.30 -27.94
C ASP A 73 4.67 -41.22 -28.82
N ASP A 74 4.03 -42.04 -29.65
CA ASP A 74 4.70 -42.89 -30.64
C ASP A 74 3.90 -42.94 -31.95
N VAL A 75 4.60 -43.06 -33.08
CA VAL A 75 4.02 -43.18 -34.42
C VAL A 75 4.81 -44.24 -35.19
N LYS A 76 4.20 -45.39 -35.41
CA LYS A 76 4.77 -46.49 -36.20
C LYS A 76 4.07 -46.57 -37.54
N LEU A 77 4.88 -46.71 -38.60
CA LEU A 77 4.39 -46.90 -39.94
C LEU A 77 4.72 -48.31 -40.41
N GLY A 78 3.70 -48.98 -40.94
CA GLY A 78 3.78 -50.31 -41.52
C GLY A 78 3.18 -50.34 -42.93
N ARG A 79 3.42 -51.44 -43.63
CA ARG A 79 2.84 -51.72 -44.95
C ARG A 79 2.19 -53.10 -44.91
N ASP A 80 0.96 -53.18 -45.38
CA ASP A 80 0.24 -54.44 -45.60
C ASP A 80 -0.31 -54.46 -47.03
N GLY A 81 0.38 -55.15 -47.94
CA GLY A 81 0.09 -55.09 -49.39
C GLY A 81 0.29 -53.67 -49.96
N ASN A 82 -0.78 -53.07 -50.47
CA ASN A 82 -0.81 -51.66 -50.93
C ASN A 82 -1.41 -50.70 -49.89
N ALA A 83 -1.75 -51.17 -48.69
CA ALA A 83 -2.28 -50.34 -47.61
C ALA A 83 -1.14 -49.78 -46.73
N LEU A 84 -1.21 -48.49 -46.41
CA LEU A 84 -0.35 -47.84 -45.43
C LEU A 84 -0.97 -48.00 -44.04
N LEU A 85 -0.28 -48.71 -43.14
CA LEU A 85 -0.69 -48.88 -41.75
C LEU A 85 -0.02 -47.81 -40.89
N ILE A 86 -0.81 -47.06 -40.14
CA ILE A 86 -0.34 -46.03 -39.21
C ILE A 86 -0.82 -46.41 -37.82
N GLU A 87 0.10 -46.89 -36.99
CA GLU A 87 -0.18 -47.17 -35.59
C GLU A 87 0.30 -45.99 -34.76
N VAL A 88 -0.61 -45.36 -34.01
CA VAL A 88 -0.31 -44.20 -33.18
C VAL A 88 -0.62 -44.49 -31.72
N GLU A 89 0.22 -43.98 -30.83
CA GLU A 89 -0.07 -43.94 -29.39
C GLU A 89 -0.42 -42.50 -29.01
N GLU A 90 -1.69 -42.23 -28.72
CA GLU A 90 -2.15 -40.90 -28.32
C GLU A 90 -1.60 -40.48 -26.96
N ARG A 91 -1.16 -39.22 -26.86
CA ARG A 91 -0.79 -38.63 -25.58
C ARG A 91 -2.00 -38.53 -24.66
N PRO A 92 -1.88 -38.93 -23.39
CA PRO A 92 -2.96 -38.77 -22.45
C PRO A 92 -3.20 -37.28 -22.15
N THR A 93 -4.43 -36.96 -21.75
CA THR A 93 -4.79 -35.61 -21.28
C THR A 93 -4.67 -35.53 -19.76
N ILE A 94 -4.15 -34.44 -19.22
CA ILE A 94 -4.11 -34.17 -17.78
C ILE A 94 -5.53 -33.85 -17.31
N ASP A 95 -6.10 -34.66 -16.43
CA ASP A 95 -7.46 -34.46 -15.90
C ASP A 95 -7.46 -33.57 -14.66
N GLU A 96 -6.51 -33.83 -13.75
CA GLU A 96 -6.39 -33.16 -12.45
C GLU A 96 -4.91 -33.00 -12.08
N ILE A 97 -4.56 -31.86 -11.49
CA ILE A 97 -3.23 -31.63 -10.89
C ILE A 97 -3.39 -31.48 -9.36
N PHE A 98 -2.94 -32.50 -8.63
CA PHE A 98 -2.94 -32.52 -7.18
C PHE A 98 -1.57 -32.08 -6.64
N ILE A 99 -1.56 -31.06 -5.77
CA ILE A 99 -0.34 -30.56 -5.13
C ILE A 99 -0.52 -30.61 -3.61
N GLU A 100 0.42 -31.23 -2.91
CA GLU A 100 0.41 -31.37 -1.45
C GLU A 100 1.76 -31.02 -0.84
N GLY A 101 1.75 -30.44 0.37
CA GLY A 101 2.95 -30.14 1.16
C GLY A 101 3.57 -28.75 0.93
N ASN A 102 3.02 -27.96 0.01
CA ASN A 102 3.44 -26.59 -0.27
C ASN A 102 2.88 -25.58 0.77
N LYS A 103 3.73 -25.12 1.68
CA LYS A 103 3.41 -24.10 2.70
C LYS A 103 4.03 -22.74 2.37
N GLN A 104 5.23 -22.72 1.78
CA GLN A 104 5.97 -21.53 1.44
C GLN A 104 5.46 -20.87 0.15
N ILE A 105 5.16 -21.69 -0.88
CA ILE A 105 4.61 -21.23 -2.15
C ILE A 105 3.14 -21.64 -2.21
N LYS A 106 2.24 -20.66 -2.40
CA LYS A 106 0.81 -20.92 -2.51
C LYS A 106 0.50 -21.78 -3.73
N THR A 107 -0.52 -22.64 -3.61
CA THR A 107 -0.91 -23.59 -4.67
C THR A 107 -1.25 -22.86 -5.96
N GLU A 108 -1.94 -21.72 -5.90
CA GLU A 108 -2.31 -20.94 -7.08
C GLU A 108 -1.08 -20.48 -7.86
N ALA A 109 -0.04 -20.02 -7.16
CA ALA A 109 1.20 -19.57 -7.78
C ALA A 109 1.99 -20.73 -8.43
N LEU A 110 1.95 -21.93 -7.83
CA LEU A 110 2.54 -23.13 -8.44
C LEU A 110 1.78 -23.54 -9.71
N LEU A 111 0.45 -23.54 -9.66
CA LEU A 111 -0.39 -23.84 -10.82
C LEU A 111 -0.18 -22.83 -11.97
N ASP A 112 -0.06 -21.55 -11.66
CA ASP A 112 0.21 -20.51 -12.65
C ASP A 112 1.61 -20.67 -13.27
N GLY A 113 2.61 -21.07 -12.47
CA GLY A 113 3.94 -21.43 -12.95
C GLY A 113 3.92 -22.65 -13.88
N LEU A 114 3.20 -23.71 -13.50
CA LEU A 114 3.02 -24.91 -14.32
C LEU A 114 2.34 -24.60 -15.66
N LYS A 115 1.34 -23.71 -15.64
CA LYS A 115 0.62 -23.26 -16.84
C LYS A 115 1.54 -22.60 -17.85
N LYS A 116 2.52 -21.80 -17.40
CA LYS A 116 3.56 -21.21 -18.26
C LYS A 116 4.47 -22.26 -18.92
N SER A 117 4.63 -23.40 -18.27
CA SER A 117 5.35 -24.58 -18.79
C SER A 117 4.44 -25.53 -19.58
N GLU A 118 3.24 -25.08 -20.00
CA GLU A 118 2.22 -25.85 -20.73
C GLU A 118 1.60 -27.03 -19.96
N ILE A 119 1.74 -27.06 -18.63
CA ILE A 119 1.15 -28.07 -17.74
C ILE A 119 -0.07 -27.46 -17.05
N TYR A 120 -1.26 -27.84 -17.47
CA TYR A 120 -2.51 -27.40 -16.85
C TYR A 120 -3.60 -28.44 -17.11
N GLU A 121 -4.68 -28.40 -16.32
CA GLU A 121 -5.80 -29.31 -16.51
C GLU A 121 -6.42 -29.15 -17.91
N GLY A 122 -6.54 -30.27 -18.64
CA GLY A 122 -6.95 -30.31 -20.04
C GLY A 122 -5.80 -30.26 -21.06
N SER A 123 -4.55 -30.04 -20.64
CA SER A 123 -3.40 -30.06 -21.55
C SER A 123 -2.92 -31.49 -21.85
N LEU A 124 -2.14 -31.66 -22.94
CA LEU A 124 -1.55 -32.95 -23.30
C LEU A 124 -0.33 -33.25 -22.44
N TYR A 125 -0.28 -34.46 -21.90
CA TYR A 125 0.86 -34.94 -21.13
C TYR A 125 2.09 -35.13 -22.02
N LYS A 126 3.20 -34.49 -21.64
CA LYS A 126 4.51 -34.64 -22.30
C LYS A 126 5.50 -35.24 -21.31
N ARG A 127 5.90 -36.49 -21.54
CA ARG A 127 6.82 -37.22 -20.65
C ARG A 127 8.15 -36.47 -20.41
N SER A 128 8.71 -35.84 -21.43
CA SER A 128 9.98 -35.08 -21.32
C SER A 128 9.91 -33.85 -20.42
N VAL A 129 8.73 -33.22 -20.32
CA VAL A 129 8.51 -32.07 -19.43
C VAL A 129 8.30 -32.57 -17.99
N PHE A 130 7.59 -33.69 -17.83
CA PHE A 130 7.34 -34.32 -16.54
C PHE A 130 8.63 -34.84 -15.87
N GLU A 131 9.52 -35.50 -16.63
CA GLU A 131 10.77 -36.06 -16.09
C GLU A 131 11.71 -34.98 -15.50
N ASN A 132 11.58 -33.72 -15.93
CA ASN A 132 12.35 -32.60 -15.40
C ASN A 132 11.58 -31.76 -14.36
N LEU A 133 10.29 -32.05 -14.13
CA LEU A 133 9.43 -31.19 -13.34
C LEU A 133 9.81 -31.19 -11.85
N SER A 134 10.16 -32.36 -11.30
CA SER A 134 10.63 -32.46 -9.91
C SER A 134 11.87 -31.58 -9.68
N VAL A 135 12.85 -31.67 -10.58
CA VAL A 135 14.10 -30.90 -10.52
C VAL A 135 13.84 -29.40 -10.62
N GLU A 136 12.93 -28.96 -11.50
CA GLU A 136 12.63 -27.53 -11.65
C GLU A 136 11.87 -26.98 -10.44
N LEU A 137 10.94 -27.74 -9.87
CA LEU A 137 10.25 -27.37 -8.62
C LEU A 137 11.23 -27.33 -7.44
N GLU A 138 12.12 -28.32 -7.30
CA GLU A 138 13.20 -28.29 -6.31
C GLU A 138 14.12 -27.09 -6.49
N ARG A 139 14.46 -26.74 -7.74
CA ARG A 139 15.27 -25.55 -8.06
C ARG A 139 14.55 -24.27 -7.63
N GLN A 140 13.23 -24.21 -7.84
CA GLN A 140 12.43 -23.06 -7.43
C GLN A 140 12.40 -22.91 -5.91
N TYR A 141 12.23 -24.00 -5.17
CA TYR A 141 12.34 -24.02 -3.71
C TYR A 141 13.76 -23.66 -3.24
N ALA A 142 14.80 -24.19 -3.88
CA ALA A 142 16.19 -23.86 -3.60
C ALA A 142 16.49 -22.37 -3.81
N SER A 143 15.87 -21.72 -4.82
CA SER A 143 16.00 -20.28 -5.06
C SER A 143 15.47 -19.42 -3.91
N GLN A 144 14.56 -19.96 -3.10
CA GLN A 144 14.01 -19.34 -1.88
C GLN A 144 14.68 -19.86 -0.59
N GLY A 145 15.83 -20.52 -0.70
CA GLY A 145 16.61 -20.99 0.45
C GLY A 145 16.17 -22.34 1.02
N LYS A 146 15.28 -23.08 0.34
CA LYS A 146 14.84 -24.43 0.72
C LYS A 146 15.68 -25.52 0.03
N TYR A 147 17.00 -25.54 0.28
CA TYR A 147 17.92 -26.53 -0.35
C TYR A 147 17.73 -27.99 0.10
N SER A 148 16.94 -28.20 1.16
CA SER A 148 16.56 -29.53 1.65
C SER A 148 15.21 -29.99 1.10
N SER A 149 14.62 -29.27 0.14
CA SER A 149 13.36 -29.68 -0.46
C SER A 149 13.52 -30.95 -1.27
N ASN A 150 12.50 -31.80 -1.26
CA ASN A 150 12.36 -32.97 -2.11
C ASN A 150 10.98 -32.91 -2.76
N VAL A 151 10.92 -33.04 -4.08
CA VAL A 151 9.65 -33.00 -4.81
C VAL A 151 9.45 -34.31 -5.54
N GLU A 152 8.44 -35.06 -5.12
CA GLU A 152 8.03 -36.29 -5.78
C GLU A 152 6.88 -36.01 -6.73
N VAL A 153 7.10 -36.27 -8.01
CA VAL A 153 6.09 -36.13 -9.05
C VAL A 153 5.71 -37.53 -9.53
N SER A 154 4.43 -37.86 -9.47
CA SER A 154 3.88 -39.13 -9.95
C SER A 154 2.71 -38.89 -10.90
N SER A 155 2.50 -39.83 -11.83
CA SER A 155 1.33 -39.84 -12.69
C SER A 155 0.56 -41.14 -12.50
N GLU A 156 -0.76 -41.03 -12.41
CA GLU A 156 -1.68 -42.15 -12.33
C GLU A 156 -2.55 -42.19 -13.58
N ASN A 157 -2.59 -43.34 -14.26
CA ASN A 157 -3.42 -43.52 -15.46
C ASN A 157 -4.89 -43.65 -15.07
N LEU A 158 -5.73 -42.83 -15.69
CA LEU A 158 -7.18 -42.84 -15.54
C LEU A 158 -7.86 -43.40 -16.80
N PRO A 159 -9.11 -43.91 -16.69
CA PRO A 159 -9.88 -44.33 -17.84
C PRO A 159 -10.02 -43.21 -18.90
N LYS A 160 -10.09 -43.62 -20.18
CA LYS A 160 -10.25 -42.75 -21.37
C LYS A 160 -9.02 -41.93 -21.75
N ASN A 161 -7.82 -42.53 -21.67
CA ASN A 161 -6.53 -41.90 -21.97
C ASN A 161 -6.30 -40.59 -21.23
N ARG A 162 -6.53 -40.62 -19.91
CA ARG A 162 -6.34 -39.47 -19.03
C ARG A 162 -5.33 -39.82 -17.95
N ILE A 163 -4.72 -38.80 -17.36
CA ILE A 163 -3.84 -38.98 -16.21
C ILE A 163 -4.16 -37.99 -15.10
N LYS A 164 -3.92 -38.41 -13.86
CA LYS A 164 -3.84 -37.54 -12.69
C LYS A 164 -2.36 -37.26 -12.39
N LEU A 165 -2.00 -35.99 -12.28
CA LEU A 165 -0.66 -35.56 -11.90
C LEU A 165 -0.64 -35.28 -10.39
N SER A 166 0.21 -35.96 -9.64
CA SER A 166 0.36 -35.72 -8.20
C SER A 166 1.78 -35.22 -7.90
N VAL A 167 1.86 -34.04 -7.27
CA VAL A 167 3.10 -33.37 -6.87
C VAL A 167 3.12 -33.31 -5.34
N ILE A 168 3.94 -34.17 -4.72
CA ILE A 168 4.11 -34.21 -3.27
C ILE A 168 5.42 -33.48 -2.93
N ILE A 169 5.31 -32.42 -2.14
CA ILE A 169 6.42 -31.52 -1.82
C ILE A 169 6.76 -31.67 -0.34
N ASP A 170 7.96 -32.15 -0.04
CA ASP A 170 8.60 -31.91 1.26
C ASP A 170 9.49 -30.68 1.13
N GLU A 171 9.06 -29.54 1.68
CA GLU A 171 9.84 -28.30 1.60
C GLU A 171 11.14 -28.34 2.44
N GLY A 172 11.21 -29.25 3.41
CA GLY A 172 12.30 -29.28 4.37
C GLY A 172 12.46 -27.99 5.20
N LYS A 173 13.54 -27.95 6.00
CA LYS A 173 13.89 -26.77 6.80
C LYS A 173 14.57 -25.73 5.92
N SER A 174 14.21 -24.45 6.11
CA SER A 174 14.89 -23.35 5.46
C SER A 174 16.33 -23.27 5.95
N ALA A 175 17.27 -23.14 5.01
CA ALA A 175 18.65 -22.88 5.36
C ALA A 175 18.80 -21.41 5.77
N SER A 176 19.50 -21.16 6.87
CA SER A 176 19.76 -19.81 7.38
C SER A 176 21.11 -19.30 6.89
N LEU A 177 21.17 -18.03 6.53
CA LEU A 177 22.42 -17.37 6.19
C LEU A 177 23.26 -17.20 7.45
N ARG A 178 24.37 -17.94 7.52
CA ARG A 178 25.22 -18.01 8.72
C ARG A 178 26.28 -16.92 8.71
N LYS A 179 26.87 -16.67 7.54
CA LYS A 179 27.90 -15.65 7.37
C LYS A 179 27.97 -15.17 5.92
N ILE A 180 28.24 -13.89 5.75
CA ILE A 180 28.59 -13.24 4.49
C ILE A 180 30.05 -12.80 4.63
N ASN A 181 30.90 -13.24 3.71
CA ASN A 181 32.29 -12.81 3.62
C ASN A 181 32.46 -11.98 2.35
N ILE A 182 32.97 -10.76 2.50
CA ILE A 182 33.36 -9.93 1.36
C ILE A 182 34.88 -9.97 1.29
N VAL A 183 35.40 -10.19 0.08
CA VAL A 183 36.84 -10.38 -0.15
C VAL A 183 37.28 -9.43 -1.24
N GLY A 184 38.27 -8.60 -0.93
CA GLY A 184 38.83 -7.62 -1.85
C GLY A 184 38.42 -6.18 -1.53
N ASN A 185 37.48 -5.98 -0.61
CA ASN A 185 37.15 -4.67 -0.07
C ASN A 185 38.24 -4.18 0.91
N LYS A 186 38.66 -2.93 0.75
CA LYS A 186 39.60 -2.23 1.63
C LYS A 186 39.10 -0.84 2.01
N ILE A 187 38.25 -0.24 1.17
CA ILE A 187 37.72 1.12 1.35
C ILE A 187 36.49 1.08 2.25
N LEU A 188 35.54 0.22 1.90
CA LEU A 188 34.34 -0.02 2.70
C LEU A 188 34.55 -1.22 3.61
N SER A 189 34.19 -1.07 4.88
CA SER A 189 34.21 -2.18 5.83
C SER A 189 33.07 -3.16 5.55
N ASP A 190 33.27 -4.43 5.92
CA ASP A 190 32.22 -5.45 5.82
C ASP A 190 30.93 -4.99 6.53
N GLN A 191 31.06 -4.30 7.67
CA GLN A 191 29.90 -3.85 8.43
C GLN A 191 29.08 -2.79 7.69
N GLU A 192 29.71 -1.78 7.10
CA GLU A 192 29.03 -0.74 6.32
C GLU A 192 28.26 -1.34 5.12
N ILE A 193 28.85 -2.34 4.46
CA ILE A 193 28.19 -3.03 3.36
C ILE A 193 27.00 -3.86 3.86
N LEU A 194 27.19 -4.61 4.95
CA LEU A 194 26.17 -5.50 5.50
C LEU A 194 25.00 -4.75 6.14
N GLU A 195 25.17 -3.50 6.56
CA GLU A 195 24.09 -2.65 7.07
C GLU A 195 23.05 -2.32 5.97
N GLU A 196 23.48 -2.10 4.73
CA GLU A 196 22.61 -1.80 3.58
C GLU A 196 21.97 -3.04 2.93
N PHE A 197 22.53 -4.25 3.15
CA PHE A 197 22.01 -5.48 2.55
C PHE A 197 20.64 -5.89 3.12
N LYS A 198 19.75 -6.39 2.26
CA LYS A 198 18.49 -7.04 2.65
C LYS A 198 18.73 -8.41 3.29
N LEU A 199 19.77 -9.13 2.84
CA LEU A 199 20.20 -10.37 3.47
C LEU A 199 20.96 -10.07 4.76
N LYS A 200 20.51 -10.66 5.88
CA LYS A 200 21.14 -10.49 7.20
C LYS A 200 21.69 -11.81 7.72
N GLU A 201 22.80 -11.73 8.43
CA GLU A 201 23.35 -12.86 9.18
C GLU A 201 22.47 -13.20 10.38
N LYS A 202 22.38 -14.48 10.73
CA LYS A 202 21.62 -14.95 11.89
C LYS A 202 22.29 -14.51 13.20
N ASN A 203 21.61 -13.70 14.00
CA ASN A 203 22.07 -13.22 15.31
C ASN A 203 21.18 -13.70 16.47
N TRP A 204 21.63 -13.61 17.73
CA TRP A 204 20.86 -14.09 18.91
C TRP A 204 19.51 -13.37 19.10
N LEU A 205 19.40 -12.11 18.68
CA LEU A 205 18.15 -11.32 18.65
C LEU A 205 17.24 -11.66 17.44
N SER A 206 17.73 -12.39 16.44
CA SER A 206 16.96 -12.73 15.23
C SER A 206 15.90 -13.82 15.46
N VAL A 207 15.69 -14.23 16.71
CA VAL A 207 14.58 -15.10 17.13
C VAL A 207 13.25 -14.33 17.19
N PHE A 208 13.32 -13.01 17.43
CA PHE A 208 12.14 -12.13 17.51
C PHE A 208 11.82 -11.43 16.19
N SER A 209 12.77 -11.36 15.24
CA SER A 209 12.52 -10.87 13.88
C SER A 209 12.26 -12.04 12.93
N ARG A 210 11.27 -11.91 12.04
CA ARG A 210 11.14 -12.79 10.87
C ARG A 210 12.24 -12.42 9.87
N GLY A 211 13.50 -12.71 10.21
CA GLY A 211 14.63 -12.48 9.32
C GLY A 211 14.38 -13.15 7.96
N SER A 212 14.60 -12.40 6.88
CA SER A 212 14.49 -12.91 5.51
C SER A 212 15.40 -14.13 5.36
N GLY A 213 14.81 -15.28 5.02
CA GLY A 213 15.60 -16.42 4.56
C GLY A 213 16.44 -16.02 3.35
N TYR A 214 17.53 -16.73 3.09
CA TYR A 214 18.29 -16.53 1.86
C TYR A 214 17.37 -16.69 0.65
N SER A 215 17.40 -15.73 -0.28
CA SER A 215 16.81 -15.88 -1.61
C SER A 215 17.76 -15.34 -2.67
N ARG A 216 17.74 -15.96 -3.85
CA ARG A 216 18.59 -15.53 -4.96
C ARG A 216 18.24 -14.12 -5.44
N GLU A 217 16.98 -13.73 -5.34
CA GLU A 217 16.51 -12.40 -5.71
C GLU A 217 17.04 -11.31 -4.76
N ASN A 218 16.98 -11.54 -3.45
CA ASN A 218 17.56 -10.62 -2.48
C ASN A 218 19.08 -10.52 -2.66
N LEU A 219 19.76 -11.64 -2.96
CA LEU A 219 21.19 -11.61 -3.28
C LEU A 219 21.47 -10.73 -4.50
N LYS A 220 20.70 -10.87 -5.59
CA LYS A 220 20.88 -10.04 -6.79
C LYS A 220 20.73 -8.55 -6.45
N GLY A 221 19.67 -8.20 -5.71
CA GLY A 221 19.47 -6.82 -5.25
C GLY A 221 20.61 -6.31 -4.36
N ASP A 222 21.12 -7.14 -3.45
CA ASP A 222 22.25 -6.76 -2.58
C ASP A 222 23.55 -6.55 -3.36
N LEU A 223 23.79 -7.34 -4.43
CA LEU A 223 24.93 -7.13 -5.32
C LEU A 223 24.82 -5.82 -6.12
N GLU A 224 23.61 -5.49 -6.61
CA GLU A 224 23.34 -4.20 -7.27
C GLU A 224 23.50 -3.02 -6.29
N THR A 225 23.08 -3.17 -5.04
CA THR A 225 23.31 -2.19 -3.97
C THR A 225 24.80 -2.01 -3.73
N LEU A 226 25.57 -3.10 -3.59
CA LEU A 226 27.02 -3.06 -3.40
C LEU A 226 27.73 -2.33 -4.54
N GLU A 227 27.39 -2.67 -5.78
CA GLU A 227 27.93 -1.99 -6.96
C GLU A 227 27.60 -0.49 -6.95
N SER A 228 26.37 -0.14 -6.60
CA SER A 228 25.94 1.25 -6.48
C SER A 228 26.68 2.00 -5.37
N MET A 229 26.94 1.38 -4.21
CA MET A 229 27.69 1.99 -3.11
C MET A 229 29.10 2.41 -3.55
N TYR A 230 29.82 1.52 -4.22
CA TYR A 230 31.16 1.83 -4.71
C TYR A 230 31.16 2.85 -5.84
N LYS A 231 30.27 2.69 -6.83
CA LYS A 231 30.18 3.65 -7.95
C LYS A 231 29.72 5.05 -7.50
N ASN A 232 28.99 5.15 -6.39
CA ASN A 232 28.63 6.42 -5.76
C ASN A 232 29.77 7.08 -4.97
N GLN A 233 30.90 6.39 -4.78
CA GLN A 233 32.11 6.94 -4.16
C GLN A 233 33.23 7.23 -5.19
N GLY A 234 32.96 7.10 -6.49
CA GLY A 234 33.95 7.37 -7.54
C GLY A 234 34.58 6.16 -8.18
N TYR A 235 34.29 4.95 -7.71
CA TYR A 235 34.89 3.71 -8.21
C TYR A 235 34.18 3.21 -9.47
N LEU A 236 34.38 3.92 -10.58
CA LEU A 236 33.70 3.66 -11.86
C LEU A 236 33.90 2.23 -12.36
N LYS A 237 35.09 1.67 -12.15
CA LYS A 237 35.48 0.31 -12.55
C LYS A 237 35.31 -0.73 -11.43
N PHE A 238 34.51 -0.43 -10.42
CA PHE A 238 34.12 -1.44 -9.45
C PHE A 238 33.46 -2.63 -10.17
N ASP A 239 33.91 -3.84 -9.83
CA ASP A 239 33.37 -5.06 -10.42
C ASP A 239 33.28 -6.19 -9.39
N ILE A 240 32.24 -7.00 -9.52
CA ILE A 240 32.02 -8.20 -8.69
C ILE A 240 32.60 -9.39 -9.43
N VAL A 241 33.86 -9.71 -9.12
CA VAL A 241 34.64 -10.76 -9.77
C VAL A 241 33.94 -12.12 -9.71
N SER A 242 33.35 -12.48 -8.57
CA SER A 242 32.61 -13.73 -8.42
C SER A 242 31.75 -13.75 -7.15
N THR A 243 30.64 -14.47 -7.20
CA THR A 243 29.81 -14.78 -6.03
C THR A 243 29.74 -16.29 -5.82
N MET A 244 30.13 -16.75 -4.62
CA MET A 244 30.14 -18.16 -4.27
C MET A 244 29.17 -18.41 -3.12
N VAL A 245 28.19 -19.29 -3.35
CA VAL A 245 27.25 -19.75 -2.33
C VAL A 245 27.64 -21.17 -1.95
N SER A 246 28.01 -21.36 -0.68
CA SER A 246 28.33 -22.69 -0.15
C SER A 246 27.35 -23.07 0.96
N ILE A 247 27.06 -24.36 1.04
CA ILE A 247 26.03 -24.91 1.94
C ILE A 247 26.69 -25.95 2.84
N SER A 248 26.36 -25.92 4.12
CA SER A 248 26.85 -26.93 5.07
C SER A 248 26.33 -28.33 4.72
N LYS A 249 27.06 -29.39 5.13
CA LYS A 249 26.68 -30.78 4.85
C LYS A 249 25.27 -31.16 5.33
N ASN A 250 24.79 -30.50 6.39
CA ASN A 250 23.46 -30.72 6.95
C ASN A 250 22.35 -29.91 6.24
N LYS A 251 22.69 -29.15 5.19
CA LYS A 251 21.82 -28.27 4.40
C LYS A 251 21.07 -27.20 5.22
N LYS A 252 21.59 -26.82 6.39
CA LYS A 252 20.97 -25.82 7.28
C LYS A 252 21.62 -24.45 7.25
N ASP A 253 22.88 -24.36 6.86
CA ASP A 253 23.66 -23.13 6.93
C ASP A 253 24.18 -22.78 5.53
N ILE A 254 23.97 -21.52 5.15
CA ILE A 254 24.50 -20.93 3.91
C ILE A 254 25.63 -19.98 4.27
N PHE A 255 26.72 -20.08 3.53
CA PHE A 255 27.84 -19.14 3.56
C PHE A 255 27.97 -18.48 2.19
N LEU A 256 27.89 -17.16 2.17
CA LEU A 256 28.02 -16.36 0.97
C LEU A 256 29.41 -15.72 0.94
N THR A 257 30.16 -15.91 -0.14
CA THR A 257 31.43 -15.22 -0.37
C THR A 257 31.32 -14.37 -1.62
N ILE A 258 31.49 -13.06 -1.46
CA ILE A 258 31.47 -12.08 -2.56
C ILE A 258 32.91 -11.61 -2.76
N LYS A 259 33.47 -11.86 -3.94
CA LYS A 259 34.79 -11.37 -4.32
C LYS A 259 34.63 -10.12 -5.18
N VAL A 260 35.22 -9.02 -4.76
CA VAL A 260 35.13 -7.72 -5.41
C VAL A 260 36.48 -7.24 -5.90
N ASN A 261 36.46 -6.39 -6.91
CA ASN A 261 37.59 -5.56 -7.33
C ASN A 261 37.15 -4.10 -7.23
N GLU A 262 37.76 -3.35 -6.31
CA GLU A 262 37.32 -1.98 -6.03
C GLU A 262 37.60 -1.01 -7.17
N GLY A 263 38.67 -1.24 -7.94
CA GLY A 263 39.11 -0.30 -8.97
C GLY A 263 39.67 1.00 -8.37
N GLU A 264 39.74 2.04 -9.20
CA GLU A 264 40.27 3.35 -8.81
C GLU A 264 39.18 4.43 -8.88
N VAL A 265 39.42 5.57 -8.22
CA VAL A 265 38.54 6.73 -8.25
C VAL A 265 38.73 7.52 -9.53
N TYR A 266 37.64 7.79 -10.25
CA TYR A 266 37.64 8.62 -11.45
C TYR A 266 36.96 9.97 -11.20
N LYS A 267 37.41 11.00 -11.92
CA LYS A 267 36.77 12.33 -11.95
C LYS A 267 36.04 12.58 -13.26
N VAL A 268 34.96 13.34 -13.23
CA VAL A 268 34.25 13.75 -14.45
C VAL A 268 35.05 14.86 -15.14
N SER A 269 35.54 14.62 -16.36
CA SER A 269 36.28 15.65 -17.12
C SER A 269 35.34 16.55 -17.93
N GLU A 270 34.31 15.98 -18.53
CA GLU A 270 33.40 16.68 -19.42
C GLU A 270 32.03 15.99 -19.45
N VAL A 271 30.97 16.77 -19.60
CA VAL A 271 29.60 16.25 -19.83
C VAL A 271 29.06 16.86 -21.11
N LYS A 272 28.83 16.02 -22.12
CA LYS A 272 28.27 16.38 -23.42
C LYS A 272 26.83 15.92 -23.50
N LEU A 273 26.02 16.71 -24.19
CA LEU A 273 24.67 16.36 -24.59
C LEU A 273 24.68 16.19 -26.11
N ALA A 274 24.17 15.07 -26.59
CA ALA A 274 24.03 14.72 -27.99
C ALA A 274 22.61 14.23 -28.25
N GLY A 275 22.03 14.58 -29.40
CA GLY A 275 20.66 14.23 -29.75
C GLY A 275 19.93 15.36 -30.47
N ASP A 276 18.80 15.04 -31.08
CA ASP A 276 17.94 16.03 -31.74
C ASP A 276 16.89 16.56 -30.77
N LEU A 277 17.27 17.62 -30.04
CA LEU A 277 16.46 18.19 -28.96
C LEU A 277 15.73 19.48 -29.35
N GLU A 278 16.01 20.05 -30.53
CA GLU A 278 15.48 21.33 -31.00
C GLU A 278 15.47 22.40 -29.88
N ASP A 279 14.33 23.05 -29.63
CA ASP A 279 14.14 24.08 -28.60
C ASP A 279 14.22 23.56 -27.15
N LYS A 280 14.28 22.23 -26.95
CA LYS A 280 14.30 21.60 -25.61
C LYS A 280 15.69 21.47 -25.02
N GLU A 281 16.75 21.70 -25.82
CA GLU A 281 18.13 21.53 -25.38
C GLU A 281 18.43 22.35 -24.11
N ILE A 282 17.91 23.58 -24.03
CA ILE A 282 18.11 24.47 -22.87
C ILE A 282 17.53 23.84 -21.59
N PHE A 283 16.32 23.29 -21.67
CA PHE A 283 15.66 22.64 -20.54
C PHE A 283 16.37 21.35 -20.14
N VAL A 284 16.72 20.50 -21.10
CA VAL A 284 17.45 19.24 -20.86
C VAL A 284 18.81 19.52 -20.23
N ARG A 285 19.55 20.51 -20.76
CA ARG A 285 20.85 20.93 -20.21
C ARG A 285 20.73 21.47 -18.78
N SER A 286 19.63 22.14 -18.43
CA SER A 286 19.39 22.62 -17.06
C SER A 286 19.16 21.50 -16.03
N LEU A 287 18.77 20.29 -16.49
CA LEU A 287 18.58 19.13 -15.61
C LEU A 287 19.87 18.38 -15.30
N ILE A 288 20.93 18.61 -16.08
CA ILE A 288 22.24 17.97 -15.88
C ILE A 288 22.83 18.46 -14.56
N SER A 289 22.78 17.58 -13.55
CA SER A 289 23.22 17.88 -12.18
C SER A 289 24.60 17.28 -11.88
N ILE A 290 25.35 16.86 -12.91
CA ILE A 290 26.63 16.19 -12.79
C ILE A 290 27.74 17.26 -12.66
N PRO A 291 28.45 17.34 -11.53
CA PRO A 291 29.52 18.32 -11.36
C PRO A 291 30.75 17.94 -12.21
N VAL A 292 31.24 18.91 -12.99
CA VAL A 292 32.46 18.76 -13.79
C VAL A 292 33.68 19.00 -12.91
N ASN A 293 34.74 18.22 -13.13
CA ASN A 293 36.00 18.23 -12.39
C ASN A 293 35.92 17.74 -10.93
N GLU A 294 34.80 17.09 -10.56
CA GLU A 294 34.58 16.41 -9.29
C GLU A 294 34.63 14.88 -9.43
N ILE A 295 34.59 14.18 -8.30
CA ILE A 295 34.57 12.70 -8.26
C ILE A 295 33.29 12.20 -8.94
N TYR A 296 33.42 11.16 -9.75
CA TYR A 296 32.29 10.51 -10.40
C TYR A 296 31.32 9.92 -9.36
N ILE A 297 30.01 10.16 -9.51
CA ILE A 297 28.98 9.56 -8.66
C ILE A 297 27.87 9.06 -9.59
N GLU A 298 27.73 7.74 -9.71
CA GLU A 298 26.73 7.10 -10.58
C GLU A 298 25.30 7.56 -10.28
N GLY A 299 25.00 7.84 -9.00
CA GLY A 299 23.71 8.36 -8.57
C GLY A 299 23.34 9.68 -9.26
N PHE A 300 24.29 10.59 -9.50
CA PHE A 300 24.00 11.82 -10.26
C PHE A 300 23.75 11.55 -11.73
N LEU A 301 24.42 10.54 -12.31
CA LEU A 301 24.19 10.13 -13.69
C LEU A 301 22.78 9.55 -13.86
N LYS A 302 22.43 8.52 -13.09
CA LYS A 302 21.08 7.92 -13.11
C LYS A 302 19.99 8.95 -12.84
N LEU A 303 20.17 9.79 -11.83
CA LEU A 303 19.22 10.86 -11.52
C LEU A 303 19.05 11.83 -12.71
N THR A 304 20.12 12.13 -13.44
CA THR A 304 20.07 12.99 -14.62
C THR A 304 19.34 12.29 -15.77
N GLU A 305 19.68 11.04 -16.07
CA GLU A 305 19.00 10.21 -17.09
C GLU A 305 17.50 10.13 -16.80
N ASP A 306 17.12 9.76 -15.58
CA ASP A 306 15.73 9.65 -15.14
C ASP A 306 15.01 11.00 -15.24
N ARG A 307 15.64 12.11 -14.84
CA ARG A 307 15.02 13.44 -14.94
C ARG A 307 14.76 13.85 -16.38
N ILE A 308 15.70 13.57 -17.29
CA ILE A 308 15.55 13.89 -18.71
C ILE A 308 14.46 13.01 -19.33
N THR A 309 14.50 11.69 -19.10
CA THR A 309 13.47 10.76 -19.57
C THR A 309 12.10 11.17 -19.07
N ASN A 310 11.95 11.40 -17.75
CA ASN A 310 10.68 11.84 -17.17
C ASN A 310 10.21 13.18 -17.74
N LEU A 311 11.10 14.17 -17.95
CA LEU A 311 10.73 15.43 -18.59
C LEU A 311 10.14 15.19 -19.98
N LEU A 312 10.80 14.38 -20.80
CA LEU A 312 10.36 14.09 -22.17
C LEU A 312 9.05 13.30 -22.18
N GLU A 313 8.93 12.25 -21.37
CA GLU A 313 7.69 11.49 -21.21
C GLU A 313 6.53 12.38 -20.77
N ASN A 314 6.79 13.35 -19.89
CA ASN A 314 5.78 14.31 -19.43
C ASN A 314 5.37 15.33 -20.50
N LEU A 315 6.22 15.57 -21.49
CA LEU A 315 5.91 16.39 -22.66
C LEU A 315 5.19 15.60 -23.76
N GLY A 316 5.03 14.27 -23.62
CA GLY A 316 4.35 13.41 -24.60
C GLY A 316 5.25 12.45 -25.35
N TYR A 317 6.54 12.40 -25.04
CA TYR A 317 7.50 11.52 -25.70
C TYR A 317 7.58 10.18 -24.96
N THR A 318 6.61 9.29 -25.20
CA THR A 318 6.44 8.06 -24.39
C THR A 318 7.50 7.00 -24.58
N ASN A 319 8.30 7.11 -25.64
CA ASN A 319 9.37 6.19 -26.01
C ASN A 319 10.73 6.90 -25.96
N ALA A 320 10.85 7.96 -25.16
CA ALA A 320 12.11 8.69 -25.02
C ALA A 320 13.18 7.78 -24.41
N GLU A 321 14.35 7.75 -25.02
CA GLU A 321 15.49 6.97 -24.54
C GLU A 321 16.66 7.90 -24.24
N VAL A 322 17.22 7.75 -23.04
CA VAL A 322 18.45 8.45 -22.63
C VAL A 322 19.50 7.38 -22.36
N SER A 323 20.60 7.45 -23.09
CA SER A 323 21.72 6.53 -22.91
C SER A 323 23.01 7.31 -22.75
N THR A 324 23.90 6.86 -21.86
CA THR A 324 25.18 7.53 -21.64
C THR A 324 26.34 6.67 -22.13
N SER A 325 27.16 7.23 -23.01
CA SER A 325 28.48 6.69 -23.31
C SER A 325 29.52 7.27 -22.35
N LYS A 326 30.33 6.39 -21.76
CA LYS A 326 31.39 6.73 -20.81
C LYS A 326 32.74 6.54 -21.50
N ASP A 327 33.41 7.63 -21.83
CA ASP A 327 34.77 7.61 -22.39
C ASP A 327 35.79 7.76 -21.25
N ILE A 328 36.51 6.67 -20.96
CA ILE A 328 37.37 6.57 -19.78
C ILE A 328 38.83 6.80 -20.19
N ASN A 329 39.46 7.80 -19.57
CA ASN A 329 40.89 8.03 -19.69
C ASN A 329 41.63 7.43 -18.48
N GLU A 330 42.30 6.31 -18.70
CA GLU A 330 43.07 5.60 -17.66
C GLU A 330 44.25 6.40 -17.12
N ASN A 331 44.90 7.21 -17.97
CA ASN A 331 46.12 7.91 -17.59
C ASN A 331 45.82 9.08 -16.64
N GLU A 332 44.74 9.80 -16.92
CA GLU A 332 44.31 10.96 -16.13
C GLU A 332 43.32 10.59 -15.01
N LYS A 333 42.84 9.33 -15.01
CA LYS A 333 41.74 8.85 -14.13
C LYS A 333 40.51 9.75 -14.24
N THR A 334 40.16 10.09 -15.48
CA THR A 334 39.00 10.92 -15.80
C THR A 334 38.01 10.19 -16.68
N VAL A 335 36.75 10.60 -16.63
CA VAL A 335 35.67 10.09 -17.48
C VAL A 335 34.92 11.25 -18.14
N ALA A 336 34.79 11.19 -19.46
CA ALA A 336 33.92 12.07 -20.22
C ALA A 336 32.59 11.35 -20.46
N LEU A 337 31.48 12.01 -20.13
CA LEU A 337 30.13 11.46 -20.24
C LEU A 337 29.43 12.12 -21.43
N THR A 338 28.96 11.32 -22.39
CA THR A 338 28.13 11.79 -23.49
C THR A 338 26.73 11.22 -23.34
N LEU A 339 25.79 12.09 -22.97
CA LEU A 339 24.36 11.79 -22.86
C LEU A 339 23.74 11.85 -24.26
N PHE A 340 23.35 10.71 -24.80
CA PHE A 340 22.57 10.58 -26.02
C PHE A 340 21.09 10.56 -25.68
N VAL A 341 20.36 11.57 -26.13
CA VAL A 341 18.93 11.70 -25.89
C VAL A 341 18.18 11.56 -27.21
N ASP A 342 17.34 10.55 -27.29
CA ASP A 342 16.38 10.37 -28.38
C ASP A 342 14.97 10.60 -27.82
N PRO A 343 14.32 11.74 -28.11
CA PRO A 343 12.94 11.97 -27.71
C PRO A 343 11.95 11.00 -28.37
N GLY A 344 12.26 10.44 -29.55
CA GLY A 344 11.28 9.70 -30.33
C GLY A 344 10.06 10.55 -30.75
N GLN A 345 8.97 9.88 -31.12
CA GLN A 345 7.74 10.55 -31.57
C GLN A 345 6.86 11.00 -30.40
N ARG A 346 6.30 12.21 -30.51
CA ARG A 346 5.33 12.72 -29.55
C ARG A 346 3.98 12.02 -29.75
N THR A 347 3.40 11.57 -28.65
CA THR A 347 2.19 10.75 -28.62
C THR A 347 1.05 11.45 -27.87
N MET A 348 -0.16 11.34 -28.39
CA MET A 348 -1.40 11.86 -27.82
C MET A 348 -2.28 10.73 -27.30
N VAL A 349 -3.05 11.00 -26.24
CA VAL A 349 -4.09 10.08 -25.78
C VAL A 349 -5.30 10.20 -26.69
N ASN A 350 -5.70 9.10 -27.34
CA ASN A 350 -6.92 9.06 -28.15
C ASN A 350 -8.17 8.90 -27.27
N ARG A 351 -8.18 7.89 -26.39
CA ARG A 351 -9.26 7.63 -25.42
C ARG A 351 -8.71 7.01 -24.13
N ILE A 352 -9.45 7.20 -23.04
CA ILE A 352 -9.24 6.53 -21.77
C ILE A 352 -10.41 5.57 -21.55
N SER A 353 -10.09 4.29 -21.37
CA SER A 353 -11.08 3.27 -21.01
C SER A 353 -10.70 2.55 -19.72
N PHE A 354 -11.72 2.05 -19.03
CA PHE A 354 -11.59 1.33 -17.78
C PHE A 354 -12.00 -0.14 -17.99
N GLU A 355 -11.27 -1.05 -17.38
CA GLU A 355 -11.53 -2.49 -17.37
C GLU A 355 -11.54 -3.00 -15.93
N GLY A 356 -12.48 -3.88 -15.59
CA GLY A 356 -12.59 -4.50 -14.26
C GLY A 356 -13.47 -3.74 -13.25
N ASN A 357 -14.06 -2.60 -13.63
CA ASN A 357 -15.05 -1.87 -12.84
C ASN A 357 -16.47 -2.43 -13.06
N GLU A 358 -16.74 -3.64 -12.56
CA GLU A 358 -18.04 -4.30 -12.75
C GLU A 358 -19.17 -3.68 -11.91
N ARG A 359 -18.87 -3.23 -10.69
CA ARG A 359 -19.85 -2.61 -9.78
C ARG A 359 -19.75 -1.10 -9.81
N THR A 360 -18.55 -0.55 -9.96
CA THR A 360 -18.26 0.87 -9.88
C THR A 360 -18.51 1.54 -11.22
N HIS A 361 -19.30 2.62 -11.23
CA HIS A 361 -19.62 3.34 -12.45
C HIS A 361 -18.38 3.99 -13.06
N ASP A 362 -18.26 3.99 -14.38
CA ASP A 362 -17.16 4.61 -15.14
C ASP A 362 -16.88 6.05 -14.69
N VAL A 363 -17.94 6.85 -14.45
CA VAL A 363 -17.82 8.25 -14.03
C VAL A 363 -17.00 8.42 -12.73
N VAL A 364 -17.03 7.43 -11.83
CA VAL A 364 -16.27 7.44 -10.57
C VAL A 364 -14.78 7.33 -10.82
N LEU A 365 -14.39 6.53 -11.83
CA LEU A 365 -12.98 6.40 -12.22
C LEU A 365 -12.56 7.59 -13.09
N ARG A 366 -13.43 8.00 -14.03
CA ARG A 366 -13.16 9.07 -14.99
C ARG A 366 -12.93 10.42 -14.32
N ARG A 367 -13.66 10.75 -13.26
CA ARG A 367 -13.46 12.00 -12.51
C ARG A 367 -12.14 12.06 -11.74
N GLU A 368 -11.46 10.93 -11.55
CA GLU A 368 -10.12 10.90 -10.94
C GLU A 368 -9.00 11.13 -11.95
N MET A 369 -9.30 11.17 -13.25
CA MET A 369 -8.31 11.33 -14.30
C MET A 369 -7.75 12.76 -14.31
N ARG A 370 -6.41 12.85 -14.24
CA ARG A 370 -5.65 14.07 -14.49
C ARG A 370 -5.16 14.14 -15.92
N GLN A 371 -4.91 12.99 -16.54
CA GLN A 371 -4.69 12.91 -17.98
C GLN A 371 -6.03 13.11 -18.69
N MET A 372 -6.05 14.03 -19.65
CA MET A 372 -7.23 14.24 -20.49
C MET A 372 -7.14 13.40 -21.77
N GLU A 373 -8.31 13.02 -22.29
CA GLU A 373 -8.42 12.50 -23.66
C GLU A 373 -8.13 13.62 -24.66
N LYS A 374 -7.57 13.27 -25.83
CA LYS A 374 -7.17 14.22 -26.89
C LYS A 374 -6.18 15.29 -26.43
N SER A 375 -5.34 14.95 -25.45
CA SER A 375 -4.17 15.74 -25.07
C SER A 375 -2.90 14.89 -25.13
N TRP A 376 -1.75 15.56 -25.16
CA TRP A 376 -0.45 14.90 -25.10
C TRP A 376 -0.38 13.97 -23.88
N VAL A 377 0.24 12.82 -24.07
CA VAL A 377 0.47 11.89 -22.97
C VAL A 377 1.39 12.58 -21.96
N SER A 378 1.12 12.41 -20.67
CA SER A 378 2.02 12.82 -19.63
C SER A 378 2.08 11.73 -18.57
N ASN A 379 3.27 11.18 -18.36
CA ASN A 379 3.45 10.08 -17.42
C ASN A 379 3.07 10.52 -15.99
N ASN A 380 3.41 11.75 -15.59
CA ASN A 380 3.00 12.34 -14.31
C ASN A 380 1.48 12.44 -14.16
N LEU A 381 0.75 12.78 -15.23
CA LEU A 381 -0.70 12.86 -15.17
C LEU A 381 -1.33 11.47 -15.10
N LEU A 382 -0.79 10.48 -15.82
CA LEU A 382 -1.22 9.09 -15.76
C LEU A 382 -0.97 8.47 -14.38
N GLU A 383 0.25 8.63 -13.86
CA GLU A 383 0.64 8.15 -12.54
C GLU A 383 -0.17 8.86 -11.44
N GLY A 384 -0.38 10.17 -11.59
CA GLY A 384 -1.26 10.94 -10.71
C GLY A 384 -2.71 10.45 -10.74
N SER A 385 -3.21 10.04 -11.90
CA SER A 385 -4.55 9.44 -12.06
C SER A 385 -4.63 8.07 -11.37
N LYS A 386 -3.63 7.21 -11.57
CA LYS A 386 -3.49 5.91 -10.90
C LYS A 386 -3.47 6.06 -9.38
N LEU A 387 -2.63 6.95 -8.85
CA LEU A 387 -2.53 7.23 -7.42
C LEU A 387 -3.86 7.72 -6.82
N ARG A 388 -4.65 8.51 -7.57
CA ARG A 388 -5.97 8.95 -7.12
C ARG A 388 -6.98 7.81 -7.07
N LEU A 389 -7.00 6.94 -8.09
CA LEU A 389 -7.81 5.73 -8.07
C LEU A 389 -7.43 4.80 -6.91
N ASP A 390 -6.14 4.60 -6.65
CA ASP A 390 -5.66 3.80 -5.51
C ASP A 390 -6.13 4.39 -4.17
N ARG A 391 -6.11 5.72 -4.03
CA ARG A 391 -6.56 6.43 -2.81
C ARG A 391 -8.06 6.30 -2.54
N LEU A 392 -8.89 5.96 -3.52
CA LEU A 392 -10.33 5.71 -3.30
C LEU A 392 -10.56 4.51 -2.36
N GLY A 393 -9.66 3.52 -2.40
CA GLY A 393 -9.79 2.28 -1.64
C GLY A 393 -10.88 1.33 -2.17
N PHE A 394 -11.41 1.58 -3.37
CA PHE A 394 -12.40 0.70 -4.03
C PHE A 394 -11.74 -0.46 -4.77
N PHE A 395 -10.44 -0.36 -5.00
CA PHE A 395 -9.67 -1.30 -5.81
C PHE A 395 -8.50 -1.86 -5.00
N LYS A 396 -8.23 -3.15 -5.16
CA LYS A 396 -7.07 -3.83 -4.58
C LYS A 396 -5.79 -3.55 -5.38
N ALA A 397 -5.94 -3.40 -6.69
CA ALA A 397 -4.88 -3.03 -7.61
C ALA A 397 -5.45 -2.13 -8.70
N VAL A 398 -4.72 -1.07 -9.01
CA VAL A 398 -4.94 -0.21 -10.18
C VAL A 398 -3.68 -0.25 -11.01
N ASP A 399 -3.82 -0.52 -12.30
CA ASP A 399 -2.73 -0.35 -13.24
C ASP A 399 -3.23 0.27 -14.55
N TYR A 400 -2.31 0.71 -15.40
CA TYR A 400 -2.66 1.19 -16.72
C TYR A 400 -1.73 0.65 -17.79
N GLU A 401 -2.30 0.40 -18.97
CA GLU A 401 -1.56 0.01 -20.15
C GLU A 401 -1.79 1.02 -21.27
N LYS A 402 -0.71 1.39 -21.96
CA LYS A 402 -0.75 2.18 -23.18
C LYS A 402 -0.79 1.22 -24.37
N LYS A 403 -1.86 1.26 -25.17
CA LYS A 403 -1.98 0.48 -26.41
C LYS A 403 -1.93 1.41 -27.61
N SER A 404 -1.03 1.17 -28.55
CA SER A 404 -0.99 1.93 -29.80
C SER A 404 -2.29 1.76 -30.58
N VAL A 405 -2.81 2.87 -31.11
CA VAL A 405 -4.03 2.85 -31.93
C VAL A 405 -3.70 2.25 -33.30
N PRO A 406 -4.37 1.17 -33.75
CA PRO A 406 -4.10 0.59 -35.07
C PRO A 406 -4.30 1.63 -36.17
N GLY A 407 -3.25 1.87 -36.97
CA GLY A 407 -3.27 2.82 -38.09
C GLY A 407 -2.84 4.25 -37.74
N SER A 408 -2.50 4.54 -36.48
CA SER A 408 -1.83 5.79 -36.08
C SER A 408 -0.45 5.47 -35.47
N THR A 409 0.51 6.37 -35.66
CA THR A 409 1.85 6.30 -35.06
C THR A 409 2.03 7.27 -33.89
N ASP A 410 1.11 8.22 -33.72
CA ASP A 410 1.12 9.30 -32.73
C ASP A 410 -0.02 9.22 -31.71
N GLU A 411 -0.87 8.19 -31.74
CA GLU A 411 -1.97 8.02 -30.80
C GLU A 411 -1.86 6.71 -29.99
N VAL A 412 -2.19 6.82 -28.70
CA VAL A 412 -2.36 5.68 -27.80
C VAL A 412 -3.70 5.72 -27.09
N ASP A 413 -4.29 4.54 -26.93
CA ASP A 413 -5.39 4.30 -26.01
C ASP A 413 -4.81 3.94 -24.65
N VAL A 414 -5.29 4.60 -23.59
CA VAL A 414 -4.90 4.30 -22.22
C VAL A 414 -6.00 3.47 -21.58
N ILE A 415 -5.64 2.29 -21.12
CA ILE A 415 -6.58 1.37 -20.47
C ILE A 415 -6.19 1.24 -19.01
N PHE A 416 -7.03 1.78 -18.12
CA PHE A 416 -6.90 1.58 -16.69
C PHE A 416 -7.57 0.26 -16.31
N LYS A 417 -6.78 -0.71 -15.84
CA LYS A 417 -7.24 -2.00 -15.35
C LYS A 417 -7.35 -1.93 -13.83
N VAL A 418 -8.54 -2.19 -13.31
CA VAL A 418 -8.80 -2.16 -11.87
C VAL A 418 -9.29 -3.54 -11.39
N GLU A 419 -8.80 -3.97 -10.23
CA GLU A 419 -9.33 -5.13 -9.51
C GLU A 419 -10.22 -4.61 -8.37
N GLU A 420 -11.55 -4.65 -8.53
CA GLU A 420 -12.48 -4.22 -7.50
C GLU A 420 -12.34 -5.03 -6.21
N GLN A 421 -12.47 -4.35 -5.07
CA GLN A 421 -12.55 -4.98 -3.76
C GLN A 421 -13.79 -4.49 -3.01
N TYR A 422 -14.12 -5.21 -1.93
CA TYR A 422 -15.21 -4.80 -1.05
C TYR A 422 -14.86 -3.45 -0.38
N SER A 423 -15.70 -2.45 -0.62
CA SER A 423 -15.53 -1.06 -0.15
C SER A 423 -16.27 -0.78 1.17
N GLY A 424 -17.06 -1.75 1.63
CA GLY A 424 -17.71 -1.75 2.91
C GLY A 424 -16.79 -2.17 4.04
N SER A 425 -17.04 -1.63 5.22
CA SER A 425 -16.42 -2.06 6.46
C SER A 425 -17.47 -2.13 7.55
N ILE A 426 -17.41 -3.20 8.33
CA ILE A 426 -18.14 -3.34 9.59
C ILE A 426 -17.09 -3.21 10.68
N GLY A 427 -17.17 -2.11 11.42
CA GLY A 427 -16.33 -1.84 12.57
C GLY A 427 -17.10 -2.08 13.86
N GLY A 428 -16.38 -2.58 14.86
CA GLY A 428 -16.82 -2.58 16.24
C GLY A 428 -15.72 -1.96 17.08
N SER A 429 -16.08 -1.14 18.05
CA SER A 429 -15.15 -0.59 19.03
C SER A 429 -15.56 -1.02 20.43
N LEU A 430 -14.59 -1.41 21.24
CA LEU A 430 -14.76 -1.74 22.65
C LEU A 430 -13.74 -0.90 23.41
N GLY A 431 -14.21 -0.01 24.27
CA GLY A 431 -13.35 0.89 25.03
C GLY A 431 -13.63 0.79 26.53
N TYR A 432 -12.60 1.07 27.31
CA TYR A 432 -12.73 1.31 28.75
C TYR A 432 -11.77 2.42 29.15
N GLY A 433 -12.25 3.41 29.89
CA GLY A 433 -11.44 4.55 30.30
C GLY A 433 -12.10 5.37 31.40
N ALA A 434 -11.81 6.67 31.43
CA ALA A 434 -12.26 7.58 32.47
C ALA A 434 -13.80 7.69 32.62
N TYR A 435 -14.55 7.29 31.59
CA TYR A 435 -16.02 7.33 31.55
C TYR A 435 -16.68 5.94 31.55
N GLY A 436 -15.92 4.92 31.98
CA GLY A 436 -16.39 3.54 32.02
C GLY A 436 -16.36 2.86 30.66
N PHE A 437 -17.23 1.86 30.51
CA PHE A 437 -17.32 1.03 29.32
C PHE A 437 -17.95 1.77 28.13
N SER A 438 -17.39 1.56 26.93
CA SER A 438 -17.98 1.99 25.65
C SER A 438 -17.98 0.86 24.62
N LEU A 439 -19.05 0.82 23.84
CA LEU A 439 -19.31 -0.11 22.76
C LEU A 439 -19.78 0.68 21.54
N GLY A 440 -19.05 0.60 20.45
CA GLY A 440 -19.45 1.13 19.16
C GLY A 440 -19.64 0.01 18.15
N ALA A 441 -20.61 0.17 17.27
CA ALA A 441 -20.75 -0.61 16.05
C ALA A 441 -21.01 0.36 14.91
N ASN A 442 -20.26 0.23 13.82
CA ASN A 442 -20.45 1.05 12.64
C ASN A 442 -20.42 0.19 11.38
N TYR A 443 -21.34 0.48 10.48
CA TYR A 443 -21.26 0.03 9.10
C TYR A 443 -20.95 1.24 8.24
N SER A 444 -19.92 1.16 7.40
CA SER A 444 -19.56 2.22 6.46
C SER A 444 -19.26 1.61 5.10
N GLU A 445 -20.00 2.04 4.08
CA GLU A 445 -19.81 1.66 2.69
C GLU A 445 -19.32 2.90 1.95
N LYS A 446 -18.08 2.88 1.45
CA LYS A 446 -17.46 4.05 0.80
C LYS A 446 -17.84 4.20 -0.68
N ASN A 447 -18.35 3.14 -1.30
CA ASN A 447 -18.77 3.12 -2.70
C ASN A 447 -20.18 2.52 -2.82
N ALA A 448 -21.13 3.12 -2.10
CA ALA A 448 -22.50 2.65 -2.02
C ALA A 448 -23.10 2.56 -3.42
N PHE A 449 -23.61 1.38 -3.78
CA PHE A 449 -24.18 1.10 -5.10
C PHE A 449 -23.25 1.42 -6.29
N GLY A 450 -21.93 1.48 -6.06
CA GLY A 450 -20.96 1.78 -7.11
C GLY A 450 -20.90 3.24 -7.54
N THR A 451 -21.55 4.18 -6.85
CA THR A 451 -21.63 5.59 -7.25
C THR A 451 -20.45 6.44 -6.75
N GLY A 452 -19.57 5.86 -5.94
CA GLY A 452 -18.50 6.54 -5.21
C GLY A 452 -19.01 7.40 -4.05
N ASN A 453 -20.28 7.27 -3.67
CA ASN A 453 -20.86 7.92 -2.49
C ASN A 453 -20.66 7.04 -1.26
N SER A 454 -20.44 7.67 -0.11
CA SER A 454 -20.33 6.94 1.14
C SER A 454 -21.62 6.96 1.94
N VAL A 455 -22.00 5.82 2.51
CA VAL A 455 -23.10 5.67 3.45
C VAL A 455 -22.55 5.05 4.73
N SER A 456 -22.81 5.67 5.86
CA SER A 456 -22.36 5.20 7.17
C SER A 456 -23.50 5.22 8.17
N VAL A 457 -23.66 4.13 8.91
CA VAL A 457 -24.55 4.01 10.07
C VAL A 457 -23.71 3.66 11.28
N GLY A 458 -23.82 4.45 12.35
CA GLY A 458 -23.10 4.25 13.59
C GLY A 458 -24.07 4.11 14.76
N ILE A 459 -23.76 3.19 15.67
CA ILE A 459 -24.39 3.09 16.98
C ILE A 459 -23.26 3.09 18.00
N ASN A 460 -23.22 4.08 18.87
CA ASN A 460 -22.26 4.16 19.95
C ASN A 460 -23.02 4.19 21.28
N TYR A 461 -22.67 3.29 22.18
CA TYR A 461 -23.22 3.19 23.52
C TYR A 461 -22.08 3.28 24.53
N SER A 462 -22.22 4.15 25.52
CA SER A 462 -21.37 4.21 26.71
C SER A 462 -22.23 4.32 27.95
N GLU A 463 -21.62 4.24 29.13
CA GLU A 463 -22.33 4.40 30.42
C GLU A 463 -23.06 5.75 30.58
N TRP A 464 -22.72 6.74 29.76
CA TRP A 464 -23.26 8.11 29.85
C TRP A 464 -23.85 8.63 28.55
N ARG A 465 -23.65 7.96 27.40
CA ARG A 465 -24.15 8.43 26.10
C ARG A 465 -24.58 7.29 25.20
N GLN A 466 -25.72 7.45 24.56
CA GLN A 466 -26.17 6.63 23.44
C GLN A 466 -26.31 7.53 22.21
N ASP A 467 -25.65 7.15 21.12
CA ASP A 467 -25.61 7.89 19.86
C ASP A 467 -25.95 6.93 18.71
N ILE A 468 -26.92 7.31 17.89
CA ILE A 468 -27.26 6.64 16.64
C ILE A 468 -27.14 7.69 15.55
N SER A 469 -26.30 7.44 14.56
CA SER A 469 -26.06 8.37 13.47
C SER A 469 -26.15 7.69 12.11
N PHE A 470 -26.70 8.42 11.15
CA PHE A 470 -26.71 8.10 9.73
C PHE A 470 -25.99 9.23 9.00
N ASN A 471 -25.09 8.88 8.10
CA ASN A 471 -24.36 9.84 7.27
C ASN A 471 -24.34 9.35 5.82
N PHE A 472 -24.71 10.23 4.90
CA PHE A 472 -24.49 10.07 3.47
C PHE A 472 -23.54 11.18 3.01
N PHE A 473 -22.61 10.87 2.11
CA PHE A 473 -21.72 11.86 1.53
C PHE A 473 -21.42 11.55 0.07
N ASP A 474 -21.69 12.52 -0.80
CA ASP A 474 -21.27 12.53 -2.19
C ASP A 474 -20.01 13.40 -2.32
N PRO A 475 -18.82 12.84 -2.58
CA PRO A 475 -17.57 13.59 -2.69
C PRO A 475 -17.48 14.49 -3.94
N TYR A 476 -18.32 14.27 -4.96
CA TYR A 476 -18.29 15.03 -6.22
C TYR A 476 -19.71 15.43 -6.64
N PHE A 477 -20.41 16.13 -5.75
CA PHE A 477 -21.68 16.77 -6.10
C PHE A 477 -21.50 17.78 -7.25
N THR A 478 -20.32 18.39 -7.34
CA THR A 478 -19.87 19.13 -8.54
C THR A 478 -18.65 18.48 -9.18
N ILE A 479 -18.42 18.82 -10.46
CA ILE A 479 -17.27 18.32 -11.25
C ILE A 479 -15.93 18.70 -10.59
N ASP A 480 -15.86 19.85 -9.92
CA ASP A 480 -14.65 20.34 -9.24
C ASP A 480 -14.37 19.65 -7.89
N GLY A 481 -15.20 18.69 -7.48
CA GLY A 481 -15.02 17.95 -6.23
C GLY A 481 -15.58 18.64 -4.99
N ILE A 482 -16.57 19.53 -5.15
CA ILE A 482 -17.35 20.00 -4.00
C ILE A 482 -18.20 18.84 -3.52
N GLY A 483 -17.98 18.43 -2.26
CA GLY A 483 -18.73 17.35 -1.64
C GLY A 483 -20.02 17.83 -0.98
N LEU A 484 -21.04 16.98 -0.97
CA LEU A 484 -22.34 17.22 -0.33
C LEU A 484 -22.65 16.10 0.67
N GLY A 485 -22.85 16.46 1.93
CA GLY A 485 -23.16 15.56 3.02
C GLY A 485 -24.55 15.77 3.59
N TYR A 486 -25.19 14.66 3.96
CA TYR A 486 -26.41 14.64 4.76
C TYR A 486 -26.17 13.79 6.00
N GLY A 487 -26.47 14.33 7.16
CA GLY A 487 -26.39 13.61 8.43
C GLY A 487 -27.72 13.65 9.16
N ALA A 488 -28.01 12.59 9.89
CA ALA A 488 -29.10 12.53 10.86
C ALA A 488 -28.59 11.83 12.12
N PHE A 489 -29.01 12.29 13.29
CA PHE A 489 -28.60 11.69 14.55
C PHE A 489 -29.73 11.67 15.57
N TYR A 490 -29.65 10.70 16.46
CA TYR A 490 -30.37 10.65 17.72
C TYR A 490 -29.35 10.40 18.82
N ARG A 491 -29.32 11.27 19.83
CA ARG A 491 -28.36 11.21 20.91
C ARG A 491 -29.05 11.41 22.26
N LYS A 492 -28.81 10.49 23.17
CA LYS A 492 -29.21 10.57 24.56
C LYS A 492 -27.97 10.67 25.44
N THR A 493 -27.91 11.66 26.31
CA THR A 493 -26.77 11.89 27.19
C THR A 493 -27.22 11.99 28.64
N ASP A 494 -26.58 11.22 29.51
CA ASP A 494 -26.68 11.30 30.96
C ASP A 494 -25.38 11.88 31.52
N TYR A 495 -25.37 13.19 31.78
CA TYR A 495 -24.17 13.87 32.26
C TYR A 495 -23.84 13.55 33.72
N GLY A 496 -24.78 12.96 34.46
CA GLY A 496 -24.55 12.44 35.81
C GLY A 496 -23.51 11.30 35.83
N ASN A 497 -23.52 10.44 34.82
CA ASN A 497 -22.51 9.37 34.66
C ASN A 497 -21.22 9.85 33.96
N PHE A 498 -21.20 11.09 33.45
CA PHE A 498 -20.03 11.71 32.80
C PHE A 498 -19.08 12.41 33.80
N ASN A 499 -19.24 12.17 35.11
CA ASN A 499 -18.52 12.84 36.19
C ASN A 499 -18.67 14.38 36.22
N ILE A 500 -19.74 14.92 35.61
CA ILE A 500 -20.06 16.35 35.65
C ILE A 500 -21.41 16.59 36.37
N ALA A 501 -21.82 17.85 36.49
CA ALA A 501 -23.12 18.22 37.06
C ALA A 501 -24.26 17.40 36.43
N ALA A 502 -25.14 16.84 37.27
CA ALA A 502 -26.11 15.84 36.82
C ALA A 502 -27.31 16.46 36.10
N TYR A 503 -27.41 16.18 34.79
CA TYR A 503 -28.57 16.46 33.95
C TYR A 503 -28.57 15.58 32.71
N ASN A 504 -29.73 15.48 32.07
CA ASN A 504 -29.88 14.61 30.91
C ASN A 504 -30.35 15.43 29.70
N THR A 505 -29.84 15.08 28.52
CA THR A 505 -30.32 15.63 27.25
C THR A 505 -30.74 14.51 26.31
N ASP A 506 -31.90 14.68 25.68
CA ASP A 506 -32.34 13.87 24.56
C ASP A 506 -32.38 14.79 23.34
N SER A 507 -31.52 14.53 22.36
CA SER A 507 -31.35 15.36 21.17
C SER A 507 -31.57 14.55 19.91
N TYR A 508 -32.23 15.12 18.92
CA TYR A 508 -32.25 14.59 17.56
C TYR A 508 -32.14 15.71 16.55
N GLY A 509 -31.55 15.41 15.41
CA GLY A 509 -31.27 16.44 14.44
C GLY A 509 -30.81 15.90 13.11
N GLY A 510 -30.53 16.84 12.23
CA GLY A 510 -29.93 16.56 10.94
C GLY A 510 -29.09 17.73 10.47
N ASN A 511 -28.20 17.45 9.53
CA ASN A 511 -27.33 18.45 8.96
C ASN A 511 -27.16 18.24 7.46
N VAL A 512 -26.97 19.35 6.76
CA VAL A 512 -26.47 19.38 5.39
C VAL A 512 -25.10 20.03 5.43
N SER A 513 -24.10 19.44 4.80
CA SER A 513 -22.75 20.00 4.74
C SER A 513 -22.21 20.04 3.33
N PHE A 514 -21.45 21.09 3.02
CA PHE A 514 -20.67 21.23 1.80
C PHE A 514 -19.19 21.20 2.17
N GLN A 515 -18.43 20.35 1.48
CA GLN A 515 -16.98 20.25 1.65
C GLN A 515 -16.30 20.79 0.39
N LEU A 516 -15.64 21.93 0.50
CA LEU A 516 -14.97 22.61 -0.59
C LEU A 516 -13.45 22.37 -0.47
N PRO A 517 -12.86 21.54 -1.34
CA PRO A 517 -11.40 21.40 -1.38
C PRO A 517 -10.78 22.67 -1.99
N ILE A 518 -9.95 23.36 -1.21
CA ILE A 518 -9.21 24.55 -1.70
C ILE A 518 -7.89 24.09 -2.33
N SER A 519 -7.22 23.13 -1.70
CA SER A 519 -6.00 22.48 -2.20
C SER A 519 -5.91 21.06 -1.64
N GLU A 520 -4.82 20.33 -1.93
CA GLU A 520 -4.59 18.99 -1.38
C GLU A 520 -4.43 18.97 0.15
N ILE A 521 -4.14 20.12 0.76
CA ILE A 521 -3.88 20.26 2.20
C ILE A 521 -4.89 21.18 2.90
N GLU A 522 -5.78 21.85 2.17
CA GLU A 522 -6.72 22.83 2.71
C GLU A 522 -8.16 22.53 2.28
N GLN A 523 -9.07 22.56 3.26
CA GLN A 523 -10.48 22.29 3.06
C GLN A 523 -11.33 23.31 3.83
N LEU A 524 -12.39 23.80 3.18
CA LEU A 524 -13.44 24.60 3.81
C LEU A 524 -14.72 23.77 3.89
N SER A 525 -15.30 23.67 5.09
CA SER A 525 -16.56 23.00 5.32
C SER A 525 -17.62 24.00 5.75
N LEU A 526 -18.74 24.01 5.04
CA LEU A 526 -19.93 24.80 5.37
C LEU A 526 -21.02 23.84 5.80
N SER A 527 -21.75 24.12 6.88
CA SER A 527 -22.83 23.24 7.33
C SER A 527 -24.03 24.02 7.85
N LEU A 528 -25.21 23.48 7.59
CA LEU A 528 -26.48 23.92 8.15
C LEU A 528 -27.06 22.75 8.93
N SER A 529 -27.37 22.96 10.21
CA SER A 529 -27.85 21.90 11.09
C SER A 529 -29.14 22.32 11.79
N THR A 530 -30.01 21.35 12.04
CA THR A 530 -31.19 21.48 12.88
C THR A 530 -31.06 20.50 14.04
N ASP A 531 -31.31 20.96 15.26
CA ASP A 531 -31.22 20.15 16.47
C ASP A 531 -32.41 20.50 17.37
N ASN A 532 -33.19 19.48 17.73
CA ASN A 532 -34.13 19.55 18.83
C ASN A 532 -33.47 18.90 20.05
N THR A 533 -33.27 19.67 21.11
CA THR A 533 -32.70 19.19 22.37
C THR A 533 -33.70 19.41 23.50
N GLN A 534 -34.10 18.31 24.14
CA GLN A 534 -34.84 18.34 25.38
C GLN A 534 -33.91 18.21 26.59
N LEU A 535 -33.91 19.22 27.44
CA LEU A 535 -33.18 19.24 28.71
C LEU A 535 -34.05 18.69 29.83
N LYS A 536 -33.49 17.76 30.61
CA LYS A 536 -34.14 17.15 31.78
C LYS A 536 -33.34 17.45 33.04
N THR A 537 -33.99 18.09 34.00
CA THR A 537 -33.44 18.41 35.32
C THR A 537 -34.17 17.61 36.40
N ASN A 538 -33.56 17.53 37.58
CA ASN A 538 -34.18 16.93 38.76
C ASN A 538 -33.79 17.71 40.03
N VAL A 539 -34.26 17.27 41.19
CA VAL A 539 -33.98 17.90 42.49
C VAL A 539 -32.49 17.91 42.88
N TYR A 540 -31.65 17.11 42.20
CA TYR A 540 -30.20 17.06 42.38
C TYR A 540 -29.44 17.83 41.30
N SER A 541 -30.12 18.52 40.39
CA SER A 541 -29.47 19.39 39.41
C SER A 541 -28.83 20.60 40.10
N SER A 542 -27.73 21.10 39.54
CA SER A 542 -27.03 22.26 40.09
C SER A 542 -27.90 23.52 40.01
N ARG A 543 -27.61 24.49 40.88
CA ARG A 543 -28.27 25.80 40.88
C ARG A 543 -28.09 26.50 39.52
N GLN A 544 -26.88 26.46 38.96
CA GLN A 544 -26.62 27.02 37.63
C GLN A 544 -27.55 26.46 36.55
N LEU A 545 -27.78 25.14 36.59
CA LEU A 545 -28.64 24.49 35.61
C LEU A 545 -30.11 24.82 35.84
N GLN A 546 -30.55 24.90 37.10
CA GLN A 546 -31.90 25.32 37.43
C GLN A 546 -32.14 26.77 37.01
N ASP A 547 -31.15 27.65 37.17
CA ASP A 547 -31.21 29.05 36.72
C ASP A 547 -31.39 29.09 35.19
N PHE A 548 -30.58 28.34 34.42
CA PHE A 548 -30.75 28.20 32.96
C PHE A 548 -32.13 27.62 32.57
N TYR A 549 -32.57 26.56 33.25
CA TYR A 549 -33.85 25.91 32.98
C TYR A 549 -35.02 26.88 33.22
N ASN A 550 -34.94 27.71 34.25
CA ASN A 550 -35.98 28.67 34.60
C ASN A 550 -35.97 29.90 33.68
N SER A 551 -34.81 30.33 33.16
CA SER A 551 -34.71 31.48 32.27
C SER A 551 -35.02 31.12 30.81
N GLU A 552 -34.49 30.00 30.31
CA GLU A 552 -34.55 29.65 28.89
C GLU A 552 -35.56 28.53 28.59
N GLY A 553 -35.89 27.66 29.56
CA GLY A 553 -36.82 26.54 29.39
C GLY A 553 -36.14 25.18 29.25
N PHE A 554 -36.80 24.24 28.55
CA PHE A 554 -36.39 22.83 28.56
C PHE A 554 -36.48 22.10 27.22
N ASP A 555 -37.08 22.69 26.20
CA ASP A 555 -37.21 22.10 24.86
C ASP A 555 -36.79 23.16 23.84
N PHE A 556 -35.73 22.85 23.10
CA PHE A 556 -35.03 23.83 22.27
C PHE A 556 -34.89 23.32 20.85
N ASN A 557 -35.50 24.02 19.90
CA ASN A 557 -35.21 23.86 18.48
C ASN A 557 -34.17 24.90 18.08
N THR A 558 -33.03 24.43 17.58
CA THR A 558 -31.93 25.28 17.14
C THR A 558 -31.60 25.00 15.68
N TYR A 559 -31.45 26.07 14.92
CA TYR A 559 -30.94 26.04 13.56
C TYR A 559 -29.57 26.69 13.58
N SER A 560 -28.53 26.03 13.08
CA SER A 560 -27.16 26.55 13.15
C SER A 560 -26.48 26.52 11.80
N GLY A 561 -25.71 27.57 11.53
CA GLY A 561 -24.75 27.63 10.43
C GLY A 561 -23.34 27.49 10.98
N SER A 562 -22.53 26.60 10.42
CA SER A 562 -21.13 26.45 10.83
C SER A 562 -20.19 26.51 9.64
N VAL A 563 -19.05 27.18 9.87
CA VAL A 563 -17.93 27.28 8.94
C VAL A 563 -16.71 26.67 9.62
N SER A 564 -16.04 25.73 8.97
CA SER A 564 -14.80 25.12 9.45
C SER A 564 -13.75 25.16 8.36
N TRP A 565 -12.58 25.71 8.66
CA TRP A 565 -11.42 25.68 7.78
C TRP A 565 -10.37 24.77 8.40
N ALA A 566 -9.85 23.83 7.61
CA ALA A 566 -8.81 22.91 8.02
C ALA A 566 -7.62 22.99 7.07
N ARG A 567 -6.41 23.03 7.63
CA ARG A 567 -5.14 22.89 6.93
C ARG A 567 -4.30 21.79 7.56
N ILE A 568 -4.01 20.73 6.81
CA ILE A 568 -3.30 19.54 7.29
C ILE A 568 -2.08 19.27 6.41
N THR A 569 -0.90 19.36 7.01
CA THR A 569 0.41 19.11 6.37
C THR A 569 1.20 18.02 7.09
N LEU A 570 0.53 17.25 7.95
CA LEU A 570 1.14 16.17 8.72
C LEU A 570 1.67 15.09 7.78
N ASP A 571 2.87 14.60 8.06
CA ASP A 571 3.53 13.54 7.30
C ASP A 571 2.83 12.18 7.42
N ARG A 572 2.14 11.93 8.55
CA ARG A 572 1.41 10.69 8.84
C ARG A 572 0.14 10.97 9.64
N GLY A 573 -0.91 10.19 9.40
CA GLY A 573 -2.17 10.28 10.16
C GLY A 573 -2.06 9.72 11.58
N LEU A 574 -1.32 8.62 11.76
CA LEU A 574 -0.97 8.06 13.06
C LEU A 574 0.50 8.34 13.35
N PHE A 575 0.77 8.77 14.57
CA PHE A 575 2.11 9.11 15.01
C PHE A 575 2.88 10.03 14.02
N PRO A 576 2.37 11.23 13.73
CA PRO A 576 3.09 12.23 12.92
C PRO A 576 4.42 12.62 13.56
N THR A 577 5.40 12.91 12.71
CA THR A 577 6.75 13.38 13.11
C THR A 577 7.10 14.75 12.54
N ASN A 578 6.39 15.20 11.51
CA ASN A 578 6.60 16.51 10.88
C ASN A 578 5.28 17.08 10.35
N GLY A 579 5.22 18.41 10.25
CA GLY A 579 4.08 19.14 9.71
C GLY A 579 3.12 19.66 10.77
N SER A 580 2.02 20.27 10.34
CA SER A 580 1.01 20.86 11.23
C SER A 580 -0.42 20.54 10.80
N SER A 581 -1.32 20.49 11.77
CA SER A 581 -2.77 20.47 11.60
C SER A 581 -3.35 21.71 12.25
N ASN A 582 -4.10 22.51 11.51
CA ASN A 582 -4.80 23.68 12.00
C ASN A 582 -6.27 23.59 11.59
N THR A 583 -7.19 23.63 12.55
CA THR A 583 -8.62 23.61 12.32
C THR A 583 -9.27 24.76 13.08
N ILE A 584 -9.97 25.63 12.36
CA ILE A 584 -10.73 26.74 12.91
C ILE A 584 -12.20 26.50 12.59
N SER A 585 -13.05 26.46 13.60
CA SER A 585 -14.48 26.21 13.45
C SER A 585 -15.29 27.29 14.17
N LEU A 586 -16.25 27.87 13.47
CA LEU A 586 -17.23 28.79 14.01
C LEU A 586 -18.63 28.25 13.72
N SER A 587 -19.46 28.13 14.74
CA SER A 587 -20.87 27.75 14.66
C SER A 587 -21.71 28.85 15.28
N LEU A 588 -22.74 29.30 14.58
CA LEU A 588 -23.69 30.30 15.04
C LEU A 588 -25.09 29.75 14.87
N THR A 589 -25.93 29.91 15.89
CA THR A 589 -27.38 29.72 15.70
C THR A 589 -27.93 30.78 14.76
N LEU A 590 -29.05 30.48 14.10
CA LEU A 590 -29.68 31.34 13.11
C LEU A 590 -31.03 31.84 13.65
N PRO A 591 -31.52 32.98 13.16
CA PRO A 591 -32.84 33.49 13.53
C PRO A 591 -33.94 32.44 13.38
N GLY A 592 -34.85 32.39 14.34
CA GLY A 592 -35.89 31.36 14.45
C GLY A 592 -35.53 30.18 15.36
N SER A 593 -34.32 30.18 15.94
CA SER A 593 -33.93 29.25 17.01
C SER A 593 -34.52 29.69 18.36
N ASN A 594 -34.76 28.73 19.26
CA ASN A 594 -35.14 29.02 20.64
C ASN A 594 -33.98 29.55 21.49
N LEU A 595 -32.76 29.19 21.11
CA LEU A 595 -31.52 29.63 21.77
C LEU A 595 -30.61 30.26 20.73
N ASN A 596 -30.05 31.40 21.09
CA ASN A 596 -29.15 32.21 20.29
C ASN A 596 -27.75 32.19 20.92
N TYR A 597 -26.85 31.38 20.37
CA TYR A 597 -25.47 31.26 20.82
C TYR A 597 -24.48 31.00 19.67
N GLY A 598 -23.22 31.37 19.91
CA GLY A 598 -22.10 31.13 19.02
C GLY A 598 -21.02 30.30 19.71
N ARG A 599 -20.41 29.38 18.96
CA ARG A 599 -19.32 28.53 19.42
C ARG A 599 -18.15 28.63 18.45
N PHE A 600 -17.00 29.04 18.96
CA PHE A 600 -15.74 29.08 18.24
C PHE A 600 -14.75 28.07 18.84
N VAL A 601 -14.08 27.30 17.99
CA VAL A 601 -13.06 26.33 18.36
C VAL A 601 -11.86 26.46 17.44
N HIS A 602 -10.67 26.54 18.00
CA HIS A 602 -9.41 26.49 17.27
C HIS A 602 -8.55 25.35 17.80
N ASP A 603 -8.32 24.34 16.97
CA ASP A 603 -7.47 23.18 17.23
C ASP A 603 -6.19 23.29 16.42
N PHE A 604 -5.04 23.34 17.10
CA PHE A 604 -3.74 23.46 16.47
C PHE A 604 -2.77 22.39 16.97
N LYS A 605 -2.07 21.74 16.04
CA LYS A 605 -1.01 20.76 16.31
C LYS A 605 0.16 21.01 15.36
N ILE A 606 1.38 20.94 15.86
CA ILE A 606 2.59 21.01 15.03
C ILE A 606 3.64 20.03 15.56
N PHE A 607 4.28 19.32 14.64
CA PHE A 607 5.37 18.41 14.92
C PHE A 607 6.60 18.87 14.15
N ARG A 608 7.74 18.90 14.82
CA ARG A 608 9.03 19.25 14.23
C ARG A 608 10.07 18.20 14.62
N PRO A 609 10.72 17.54 13.65
CA PRO A 609 11.83 16.66 13.96
C PRO A 609 13.00 17.49 14.51
N LEU A 610 13.68 16.94 15.51
CA LEU A 610 14.88 17.47 16.13
C LEU A 610 16.06 16.51 15.87
N PRO A 611 17.31 16.91 16.11
CA PRO A 611 18.46 16.00 16.07
C PRO A 611 18.26 14.78 16.99
N LEU A 612 19.00 13.69 16.74
CA LEU A 612 18.93 12.43 17.51
C LEU A 612 17.58 11.70 17.41
N ASN A 613 16.88 11.83 16.27
CA ASN A 613 15.57 11.23 16.01
C ASN A 613 14.47 11.62 17.02
N LEU A 614 14.65 12.72 17.76
CA LEU A 614 13.64 13.28 18.64
C LEU A 614 12.60 14.06 17.82
N THR A 615 11.39 14.20 18.34
CA THR A 615 10.36 15.07 17.73
C THR A 615 9.76 15.97 18.79
N LEU A 616 9.71 17.27 18.52
CA LEU A 616 8.95 18.22 19.32
C LEU A 616 7.53 18.31 18.78
N GLY A 617 6.55 17.99 19.61
CA GLY A 617 5.13 18.20 19.37
C GLY A 617 4.62 19.37 20.20
N TYR A 618 3.78 20.20 19.61
CA TYR A 618 2.96 21.17 20.33
C TYR A 618 1.51 21.00 19.94
N ARG A 619 0.62 21.06 20.92
CA ARG A 619 -0.84 21.03 20.73
C ARG A 619 -1.49 22.17 21.51
N SER A 620 -2.57 22.73 20.97
CA SER A 620 -3.43 23.67 21.69
C SER A 620 -4.86 23.60 21.19
N GLN A 621 -5.82 23.78 22.10
CA GLN A 621 -7.23 23.97 21.81
C GLN A 621 -7.74 25.23 22.53
N ILE A 622 -8.40 26.11 21.78
CA ILE A 622 -9.08 27.30 22.31
C ILE A 622 -10.56 27.15 22.02
N GLY A 623 -11.40 27.31 23.03
CA GLY A 623 -12.85 27.25 22.96
C GLY A 623 -13.48 28.53 23.48
N ILE A 624 -14.45 29.06 22.74
CA ILE A 624 -15.23 30.25 23.10
C ILE A 624 -16.69 29.94 22.80
N LEU A 625 -17.56 30.14 23.78
CA LEU A 625 -19.01 30.00 23.67
C LEU A 625 -19.64 31.28 24.22
N PHE A 626 -20.53 31.89 23.44
CA PHE A 626 -21.20 33.12 23.84
C PHE A 626 -22.68 33.05 23.49
N ALA A 627 -23.53 33.55 24.37
CA ALA A 627 -24.94 33.80 24.07
C ALA A 627 -25.11 35.21 23.50
N TYR A 628 -26.16 35.44 22.72
CA TYR A 628 -26.48 36.75 22.17
C TYR A 628 -28.00 36.93 21.99
N ASP A 629 -28.42 38.16 21.72
CA ASP A 629 -29.83 38.54 21.54
C ASP A 629 -30.68 38.18 22.76
N ASP A 630 -31.80 37.46 22.58
CA ASP A 630 -32.74 37.14 23.65
C ASP A 630 -32.29 36.02 24.61
N THR A 631 -31.15 35.36 24.34
CA THR A 631 -30.63 34.29 25.21
C THR A 631 -29.70 34.87 26.27
N ASN A 632 -30.04 34.70 27.54
CA ASN A 632 -29.29 35.32 28.64
C ASN A 632 -27.99 34.58 28.96
N THR A 633 -28.04 33.25 28.90
CA THR A 633 -26.95 32.38 29.32
C THR A 633 -26.71 31.30 28.28
N ALA A 634 -25.44 31.05 27.96
CA ALA A 634 -25.11 30.03 26.98
C ALA A 634 -25.51 28.63 27.47
N PRO A 635 -25.89 27.70 26.58
CA PRO A 635 -26.44 26.42 27.01
C PRO A 635 -25.39 25.54 27.72
N PRO A 636 -25.66 25.01 28.92
CA PRO A 636 -24.70 24.21 29.69
C PRO A 636 -24.19 22.95 28.98
N TYR A 637 -25.01 22.35 28.13
CA TYR A 637 -24.64 21.18 27.31
C TYR A 637 -23.68 21.51 26.17
N GLN A 638 -23.40 22.80 25.92
CA GLN A 638 -22.40 23.30 24.99
C GLN A 638 -21.11 23.76 25.70
N HIS A 639 -21.01 23.66 27.03
CA HIS A 639 -19.80 24.08 27.75
C HIS A 639 -18.55 23.30 27.34
N PHE A 640 -17.39 23.95 27.51
CA PHE A 640 -16.09 23.30 27.38
C PHE A 640 -15.66 22.70 28.72
N TYR A 641 -14.86 21.62 28.65
CA TYR A 641 -14.31 20.91 29.79
C TYR A 641 -12.81 20.68 29.58
N ALA A 642 -12.04 20.66 30.67
CA ALA A 642 -10.62 20.34 30.63
C ALA A 642 -10.19 19.46 31.82
N GLY A 643 -9.04 18.81 31.67
CA GLY A 643 -8.52 17.78 32.58
C GLY A 643 -8.61 16.39 31.93
N GLY A 644 -7.62 15.54 32.20
CA GLY A 644 -7.53 14.16 31.70
C GLY A 644 -6.63 14.00 30.48
N MET A 645 -6.59 12.79 29.92
CA MET A 645 -5.59 12.41 28.91
C MET A 645 -5.64 13.21 27.60
N ARG A 646 -6.82 13.75 27.27
CA ARG A 646 -7.07 14.50 26.03
C ARG A 646 -6.77 15.99 26.11
N SER A 647 -6.60 16.55 27.31
CA SER A 647 -6.23 17.95 27.47
C SER A 647 -5.06 18.14 28.43
N VAL A 648 -5.32 18.27 29.73
CA VAL A 648 -4.29 18.45 30.77
C VAL A 648 -4.16 17.17 31.58
N ARG A 649 -3.14 16.35 31.22
CA ARG A 649 -2.82 15.11 31.92
C ARG A 649 -2.49 15.38 33.40
N GLY A 650 -2.71 14.41 34.28
CA GLY A 650 -2.48 14.56 35.72
C GLY A 650 -3.64 15.22 36.49
N PHE A 651 -4.52 15.96 35.83
CA PHE A 651 -5.81 16.36 36.39
C PHE A 651 -6.87 15.33 36.04
N LYS A 652 -7.81 15.10 36.96
CA LYS A 652 -8.95 14.21 36.73
C LYS A 652 -9.77 14.73 35.53
N GLN A 653 -10.30 13.80 34.75
CA GLN A 653 -11.05 14.11 33.55
C GLN A 653 -12.18 15.13 33.79
N ASN A 654 -12.23 16.19 32.96
CA ASN A 654 -13.20 17.30 33.00
C ASN A 654 -13.23 18.16 34.29
N TYR A 655 -12.32 17.92 35.24
CA TYR A 655 -12.39 18.54 36.56
C TYR A 655 -11.81 19.96 36.64
N LEU A 656 -11.29 20.54 35.57
CA LEU A 656 -10.82 21.92 35.58
C LEU A 656 -11.97 22.92 35.35
N GLY A 657 -11.91 24.08 36.00
CA GLY A 657 -12.92 25.14 35.90
C GLY A 657 -14.02 25.16 36.98
N PRO A 658 -15.13 25.88 36.70
CA PRO A 658 -16.22 26.11 37.65
C PRO A 658 -16.90 24.83 38.13
N LYS A 659 -17.39 24.84 39.38
CA LYS A 659 -18.10 23.70 39.99
C LYS A 659 -19.58 23.95 40.19
N ALA A 660 -20.33 22.87 40.18
CA ALA A 660 -21.75 22.82 40.47
C ALA A 660 -22.00 23.18 41.93
N GLU A 661 -22.85 24.18 42.15
CA GLU A 661 -23.39 24.48 43.47
C GLU A 661 -24.77 23.83 43.60
N TYR A 662 -25.09 23.24 44.75
CA TYR A 662 -26.35 22.53 44.96
C TYR A 662 -27.12 23.13 46.13
N GLN A 663 -28.44 23.31 45.99
CA GLN A 663 -29.28 23.94 47.02
C GLN A 663 -29.23 23.25 48.39
N SER A 664 -28.85 21.97 48.46
CA SER A 664 -28.81 21.18 49.69
C SER A 664 -27.51 21.30 50.50
N GLY A 665 -26.55 22.15 50.08
CA GLY A 665 -25.32 22.41 50.85
C GLY A 665 -24.34 21.23 50.87
N TYR A 666 -24.12 20.58 49.72
CA TYR A 666 -23.11 19.54 49.58
C TYR A 666 -21.70 20.09 49.89
N ASP A 667 -20.84 19.27 50.51
CA ASP A 667 -19.44 19.63 50.78
C ASP A 667 -18.74 20.04 49.45
N PRO A 668 -18.09 21.22 49.39
CA PRO A 668 -17.44 21.76 48.19
C PRO A 668 -16.48 20.77 47.51
N ARG A 669 -15.87 19.87 48.28
CA ARG A 669 -14.94 18.86 47.77
C ARG A 669 -15.64 17.82 46.87
N TYR A 670 -16.95 17.64 46.99
CA TYR A 670 -17.72 16.70 46.17
C TYR A 670 -18.50 17.39 45.05
N GLN A 671 -18.30 18.70 44.85
CA GLN A 671 -18.91 19.43 43.76
C GLN A 671 -18.34 18.96 42.43
N ARG A 672 -19.25 18.65 41.50
CA ARG A 672 -18.91 18.19 40.16
C ARG A 672 -18.63 19.39 39.26
N PRO A 673 -17.74 19.28 38.27
CA PRO A 673 -17.53 20.37 37.31
C PRO A 673 -18.80 20.68 36.51
N VAL A 674 -19.06 21.97 36.23
CA VAL A 674 -20.12 22.41 35.30
C VAL A 674 -19.56 22.77 33.92
N GLY A 675 -18.24 22.90 33.79
CA GLY A 675 -17.58 23.42 32.60
C GLY A 675 -17.78 24.94 32.49
N GLY A 676 -17.44 25.51 31.34
CA GLY A 676 -17.58 26.94 31.14
C GLY A 676 -17.57 27.35 29.67
N PRO A 677 -17.97 28.61 29.40
CA PRO A 677 -18.03 29.15 28.05
C PRO A 677 -16.66 29.31 27.39
N TYR A 678 -15.58 29.47 28.16
CA TYR A 678 -14.24 29.66 27.61
C TYR A 678 -13.29 28.55 28.07
N SER A 679 -12.44 28.09 27.17
CA SER A 679 -11.39 27.13 27.52
C SER A 679 -10.13 27.39 26.72
N ILE A 680 -9.00 27.22 27.39
CA ILE A 680 -7.69 27.17 26.75
C ILE A 680 -6.95 25.96 27.30
N THR A 681 -6.48 25.10 26.41
CA THR A 681 -5.64 23.95 26.76
C THR A 681 -4.50 23.84 25.76
N GLY A 682 -3.39 23.27 26.20
CA GLY A 682 -2.28 22.97 25.32
C GLY A 682 -1.24 22.09 25.99
N GLY A 683 -0.25 21.70 25.21
CA GLY A 683 0.83 20.88 25.70
C GLY A 683 2.01 20.83 24.75
N LEU A 684 3.19 20.67 25.34
CA LEU A 684 4.44 20.41 24.65
C LEU A 684 4.81 18.95 24.92
N ASP A 685 5.00 18.16 23.87
CA ASP A 685 5.44 16.76 23.93
C ASP A 685 6.83 16.65 23.29
N LEU A 686 7.84 16.24 24.05
CA LEU A 686 9.10 15.76 23.50
C LEU A 686 8.99 14.26 23.28
N ILE A 687 8.82 13.87 22.02
CA ILE A 687 8.63 12.49 21.59
C ILE A 687 9.99 11.81 21.41
N ILE A 688 10.13 10.62 22.00
CA ILE A 688 11.37 9.85 22.05
C ILE A 688 11.14 8.52 21.30
N PRO A 689 12.01 8.15 20.35
CA PRO A 689 11.92 6.86 19.67
C PRO A 689 12.24 5.72 20.64
N LEU A 690 11.44 4.66 20.60
CA LEU A 690 11.58 3.49 21.48
C LEU A 690 11.94 2.26 20.64
N ASP A 691 13.19 2.22 20.19
CA ASP A 691 13.70 1.25 19.19
C ASP A 691 13.94 -0.18 19.72
N PHE A 692 13.48 -0.49 20.94
CA PHE A 692 13.58 -1.82 21.52
C PHE A 692 12.43 -2.76 21.12
N VAL A 693 11.42 -2.26 20.39
CA VAL A 693 10.25 -3.02 19.94
C VAL A 693 10.40 -3.41 18.46
N PRO A 694 9.95 -4.63 18.03
CA PRO A 694 10.09 -5.09 16.65
C PRO A 694 9.51 -4.20 15.56
N ASP A 695 8.47 -3.41 15.87
CA ASP A 695 7.99 -2.33 15.02
C ASP A 695 8.03 -1.01 15.80
N PRO A 696 9.10 -0.20 15.66
CA PRO A 696 9.23 1.07 16.36
C PRO A 696 8.13 2.08 15.97
N ARG A 697 7.37 1.84 14.89
CA ARG A 697 6.22 2.68 14.51
C ARG A 697 4.95 2.37 15.30
N SER A 698 4.92 1.28 16.07
CA SER A 698 3.77 0.90 16.89
C SER A 698 3.81 1.51 18.30
N LEU A 699 4.97 1.97 18.77
CA LEU A 699 5.16 2.46 20.13
C LEU A 699 5.71 3.90 20.11
N ARG A 700 5.14 4.77 20.97
CA ARG A 700 5.57 6.16 21.11
C ARG A 700 5.72 6.52 22.58
N GLY A 701 6.93 6.92 22.98
CA GLY A 701 7.17 7.57 24.28
C GLY A 701 7.17 9.09 24.14
N SER A 702 6.69 9.81 25.15
CA SER A 702 6.87 11.25 25.26
C SER A 702 7.14 11.71 26.69
N VAL A 703 7.91 12.78 26.83
CA VAL A 703 7.93 13.63 28.02
C VAL A 703 7.08 14.84 27.70
N PHE A 704 6.13 15.19 28.58
CA PHE A 704 5.16 16.24 28.27
C PHE A 704 5.08 17.30 29.35
N LEU A 705 4.71 18.51 28.93
CA LEU A 705 4.28 19.63 29.76
C LEU A 705 2.91 20.08 29.24
N ASP A 706 1.84 19.84 30.00
CA ASP A 706 0.51 20.30 29.64
C ASP A 706 0.13 21.54 30.46
N TYR A 707 -0.70 22.39 29.88
CA TYR A 707 -1.33 23.52 30.55
C TYR A 707 -2.78 23.67 30.11
N GLY A 708 -3.60 24.26 30.97
CA GLY A 708 -4.94 24.66 30.55
C GLY A 708 -5.90 24.88 31.69
N ASN A 709 -7.03 25.47 31.36
CA ASN A 709 -8.16 25.63 32.26
C ASN A 709 -9.45 25.99 31.51
N VAL A 710 -10.55 26.08 32.26
CA VAL A 710 -11.88 26.48 31.81
C VAL A 710 -12.34 27.69 32.62
N PHE A 711 -12.94 28.66 31.96
CA PHE A 711 -13.26 29.98 32.49
C PHE A 711 -14.71 30.34 32.21
N SER A 712 -15.25 31.28 32.99
CA SER A 712 -16.58 31.84 32.78
C SER A 712 -16.58 33.34 33.08
N ASP A 713 -17.27 34.10 32.24
CA ASP A 713 -17.58 35.50 32.55
C ASP A 713 -18.88 35.56 33.36
N GLY A 714 -19.02 36.59 34.20
CA GLY A 714 -20.26 36.78 34.97
C GLY A 714 -20.47 35.78 36.11
N CYS A 715 -19.38 35.32 36.74
CA CYS A 715 -19.41 34.41 37.88
C CYS A 715 -20.36 34.90 38.98
N GLN A 716 -21.32 34.08 39.36
CA GLN A 716 -22.26 34.40 40.43
C GLN A 716 -21.60 34.22 41.80
N SER A 717 -22.08 34.95 42.81
CA SER A 717 -21.49 34.93 44.16
C SER A 717 -21.51 33.57 44.85
N TYR A 718 -22.34 32.65 44.36
CA TYR A 718 -22.46 31.28 44.87
C TYR A 718 -21.56 30.28 44.15
N GLU A 719 -20.93 30.67 43.03
CA GLU A 719 -20.12 29.76 42.22
C GLU A 719 -18.72 29.60 42.79
N THR A 720 -18.24 28.37 42.82
CA THR A 720 -16.91 28.02 43.30
C THR A 720 -15.99 27.70 42.13
N ASN A 721 -14.71 28.09 42.26
CA ASN A 721 -13.70 27.89 41.21
C ASN A 721 -14.10 28.52 39.85
N CYS A 722 -14.89 29.60 39.91
CA CYS A 722 -15.29 30.40 38.76
C CYS A 722 -14.44 31.67 38.71
N TYR A 723 -13.83 31.93 37.57
CA TYR A 723 -12.99 33.08 37.32
C TYR A 723 -13.10 33.50 35.86
N GLU A 724 -13.02 34.81 35.64
CA GLU A 724 -12.78 35.40 34.32
C GLU A 724 -11.39 35.00 33.83
N PHE A 725 -11.12 35.18 32.53
CA PHE A 725 -9.84 34.80 31.95
C PHE A 725 -8.66 35.49 32.63
N ASP A 726 -7.84 34.71 33.33
CA ASP A 726 -6.56 35.12 33.91
C ASP A 726 -5.51 34.01 33.71
N LEU A 727 -4.31 34.40 33.27
CA LEU A 727 -3.16 33.51 33.13
C LEU A 727 -2.72 32.91 34.48
N SER A 728 -2.97 33.61 35.59
CA SER A 728 -2.65 33.13 36.94
C SER A 728 -3.47 31.88 37.32
N GLU A 729 -4.64 31.71 36.71
CA GLU A 729 -5.53 30.58 36.94
C GLU A 729 -5.23 29.38 36.05
N LEU A 730 -4.25 29.43 35.15
CA LEU A 730 -3.90 28.25 34.35
C LEU A 730 -3.32 27.12 35.22
N ARG A 731 -3.76 25.89 34.98
CA ARG A 731 -3.23 24.70 35.64
C ARG A 731 -2.17 24.05 34.77
N TYR A 732 -1.15 23.47 35.40
CA TYR A 732 0.00 22.90 34.70
C TYR A 732 0.27 21.46 35.14
N SER A 733 0.83 20.65 34.26
CA SER A 733 1.36 19.33 34.62
C SER A 733 2.61 19.00 33.82
N ILE A 734 3.51 18.20 34.40
CA ILE A 734 4.65 17.61 33.70
C ILE A 734 4.65 16.11 33.93
N GLY A 735 5.01 15.34 32.91
CA GLY A 735 4.95 13.90 33.01
C GLY A 735 5.61 13.13 31.90
N ILE A 736 5.46 11.81 31.97
CA ILE A 736 5.88 10.86 30.95
C ILE A 736 4.66 10.11 30.44
N GLY A 737 4.60 9.91 29.13
CA GLY A 737 3.52 9.22 28.45
C GLY A 737 4.06 8.13 27.53
N VAL A 738 3.30 7.04 27.40
CA VAL A 738 3.57 5.99 26.42
C VAL A 738 2.27 5.64 25.71
N THR A 739 2.30 5.59 24.38
CA THR A 739 1.18 5.11 23.57
C THR A 739 1.63 3.93 22.72
N TRP A 740 0.94 2.82 22.83
CA TRP A 740 1.19 1.60 22.06
C TRP A 740 -0.02 1.27 21.19
N ILE A 741 0.19 1.24 19.87
CA ILE A 741 -0.81 0.80 18.91
C ILE A 741 -0.82 -0.73 18.89
N THR A 742 -1.91 -1.32 19.38
CA THR A 742 -2.13 -2.77 19.39
C THR A 742 -3.19 -3.17 18.36
N ALA A 743 -3.38 -4.47 18.17
CA ALA A 743 -4.49 -4.99 17.36
C ALA A 743 -5.88 -4.58 17.89
N LEU A 744 -5.99 -4.22 19.18
CA LEU A 744 -7.23 -3.76 19.82
C LEU A 744 -7.38 -2.23 19.80
N GLY A 745 -6.42 -1.50 19.23
CA GLY A 745 -6.37 -0.04 19.21
C GLY A 745 -5.23 0.56 20.04
N PRO A 746 -5.15 1.89 20.14
CA PRO A 746 -4.13 2.58 20.92
C PRO A 746 -4.36 2.36 22.42
N LEU A 747 -3.29 1.99 23.13
CA LEU A 747 -3.18 1.95 24.58
C LEU A 747 -2.30 3.11 25.00
N SER A 748 -2.87 4.11 25.66
CA SER A 748 -2.14 5.28 26.13
C SER A 748 -2.06 5.25 27.66
N PHE A 749 -0.87 5.57 28.18
CA PHE A 749 -0.59 5.68 29.61
C PHE A 749 0.12 7.00 29.89
N ALA A 750 -0.21 7.64 31.01
CA ALA A 750 0.44 8.86 31.45
C ALA A 750 0.70 8.84 32.96
N LEU A 751 1.89 9.27 33.35
CA LEU A 751 2.29 9.55 34.72
C LEU A 751 2.65 11.04 34.81
N ALA A 752 1.84 11.81 35.55
CA ALA A 752 2.00 13.26 35.63
C ALA A 752 2.03 13.76 37.08
N SER A 753 2.88 14.77 37.30
CA SER A 753 2.85 15.64 38.46
C SER A 753 2.18 16.95 38.07
N VAL A 754 1.29 17.47 38.91
CA VAL A 754 0.57 18.72 38.67
C VAL A 754 1.18 19.89 39.45
N PHE A 755 0.92 21.11 38.98
CA PHE A 755 1.31 22.36 39.62
C PHE A 755 0.22 23.42 39.46
N ASN A 756 0.24 24.41 40.35
CA ASN A 756 -0.73 25.51 40.42
C ASN A 756 -2.17 25.02 40.62
N ASP A 757 -2.38 23.87 41.25
CA ASP A 757 -3.69 23.31 41.56
C ASP A 757 -4.39 24.06 42.71
N SER A 758 -5.70 24.24 42.57
CA SER A 758 -6.56 24.80 43.61
C SER A 758 -7.06 23.70 44.55
N PRO A 759 -7.41 24.00 45.82
CA PRO A 759 -8.02 23.03 46.74
C PRO A 759 -9.28 22.34 46.21
N ASN A 760 -9.94 22.94 45.20
CA ASN A 760 -11.14 22.41 44.55
C ASN A 760 -10.85 21.57 43.29
N ASP A 761 -9.59 21.52 42.85
CA ASP A 761 -9.18 20.71 41.72
C ASP A 761 -8.97 19.25 42.15
N ARG A 762 -9.20 18.33 41.22
CA ARG A 762 -8.98 16.89 41.45
C ARG A 762 -7.87 16.42 40.54
N THR A 763 -6.90 15.74 41.13
CA THR A 763 -5.70 15.25 40.46
C THR A 763 -5.78 13.73 40.32
N GLU A 764 -5.10 13.21 39.30
CA GLU A 764 -5.02 11.80 38.96
C GLU A 764 -3.65 11.52 38.34
N THR A 765 -2.69 11.13 39.17
CA THR A 765 -1.28 10.99 38.80
C THR A 765 -1.05 9.95 37.71
N PHE A 766 -1.74 8.82 37.77
CA PHE A 766 -1.65 7.74 36.77
C PHE A 766 -2.96 7.69 35.99
N GLN A 767 -2.86 7.85 34.67
CA GLN A 767 -4.00 7.81 33.76
C GLN A 767 -3.74 6.79 32.65
N PHE A 768 -4.79 6.11 32.20
CA PHE A 768 -4.71 5.19 31.08
C PHE A 768 -5.99 5.19 30.26
N GLU A 769 -5.86 4.85 28.98
CA GLU A 769 -6.96 4.84 28.03
C GLU A 769 -6.73 3.72 27.00
N ILE A 770 -7.78 2.93 26.74
CA ILE A 770 -7.71 1.75 25.88
C ILE A 770 -8.76 1.85 24.78
N GLY A 771 -8.31 1.88 23.52
CA GLY A 771 -9.18 1.64 22.36
C GLY A 771 -10.25 2.70 22.10
N THR A 772 -10.26 3.81 22.84
CA THR A 772 -11.17 4.93 22.63
C THR A 772 -10.70 5.75 21.42
N GLN A 773 -11.21 5.39 20.26
CA GLN A 773 -11.16 6.24 19.08
C GLN A 773 -12.34 7.21 19.08
N PHE A 774 -12.41 8.14 20.03
CA PHE A 774 -13.33 9.29 19.94
C PHE A 774 -12.75 10.50 20.60
#